data_AF-A0A2E3MTT7-F1
#
_entry.id   AF-A0A2E3MTT7-F1
#
_cell.length_a   1.000
_cell.length_b   1.000
_cell.length_c   1.000
_cell.angle_alpha   90.00
_cell.angle_beta   90.00
_cell.angle_gamma   90.00
#
_symmetry.space_group_name_H-M   'P 1'
#
loop_
_entity.id
_entity.type
_entity.pdbx_description
1 polymer ?
#
loop_
_entity_poly.entity_id
_entity_poly.type
_entity_poly.pdbx_seq_one_letter_code
_entity_poly.pdbx_strand_id
1 'polypeptide(L)'
;MHVRPEGRRDKIMTRIAAAFFAVMFALPLVAQERPLSFFTEIPSSPAFEAYLDTLRGALSEAGFVLEEGTELPQVGRDEAFDIVASREAAIGFVFLSDRVGEGDSGAALLTVPAAFSTFESSRRAQQGFVGDRARSEITEGGALAVGLWMHGVDALLTQSTFAELGDLEGLRIRANDPVSRSFFARLGAFPVEMPFAEVENALQIGDSDTTLWPQDSIEGDMLSAFSGGTVLIDHRNRIAVTVVGDAWWTALSAGEQRRFLAALEQAEEEAAVVVAARSEELGGTLEEFGITRTSWTEFSGERLDAVVVSTAGEIALLDGSAVQGLYDDVRTILQDIGFAPDGGSDLERPAGPARVFFATDRRYDPDEVLLRDKFGNDDGETGMWYCGELVPSGPAAVGEFAGQIALVDGGTITSTEACITQIAEAAADNGGRVLIYVHGYRNDFRDATGTGIAFAKDLALEVPLIVWSWPSVGGLKNYPRDADAVDWSELQFGRFVRSLTARFEIVGVDIMAHSMGTRLAANLMRDDWPGGEAAVVLAAADIARPNLRQAADETDDARISLFVSKKDLALFASQFLGAREPRAGRASPLFVHSGIDTVDLGAFDRIAVNHGHAFAVEEVIDDLARLFAGEWRATGRGLEARRNDGDVLDHYLILPD
;
A
#
# COMPACT_ATOMS: atom_id res chain seq x y z
N MET A 1 21.09 -31.76 -82.66
CA MET A 1 22.41 -31.18 -82.31
C MET A 1 22.64 -31.47 -80.82
N HIS A 2 23.19 -32.62 -80.43
CA HIS A 2 24.63 -32.89 -80.23
C HIS A 2 25.24 -31.93 -79.18
N VAL A 3 25.71 -32.30 -77.99
CA VAL A 3 26.27 -33.56 -77.42
C VAL A 3 26.12 -33.45 -75.87
N ARG A 4 25.38 -34.31 -75.13
CA ARG A 4 25.68 -35.66 -74.56
C ARG A 4 26.40 -35.62 -73.16
N PRO A 5 26.38 -36.70 -72.33
CA PRO A 5 25.43 -36.87 -71.22
C PRO A 5 26.02 -37.54 -69.93
N GLU A 6 25.14 -38.00 -69.02
CA GLU A 6 25.23 -39.21 -68.16
C GLU A 6 26.30 -39.34 -67.04
N GLY A 7 25.87 -39.89 -65.89
CA GLY A 7 26.80 -40.55 -64.97
C GLY A 7 26.30 -40.89 -63.57
N ARG A 8 25.33 -41.80 -63.44
CA ARG A 8 24.97 -42.47 -62.17
C ARG A 8 26.09 -43.42 -61.74
N ARG A 9 26.61 -43.33 -60.50
CA ARG A 9 27.35 -44.44 -59.85
C ARG A 9 27.14 -44.49 -58.33
N ASP A 10 26.50 -45.57 -57.91
CA ASP A 10 26.55 -46.14 -56.56
C ASP A 10 27.98 -46.57 -56.20
N LYS A 11 28.37 -46.41 -54.92
CA LYS A 11 28.83 -47.49 -54.00
C LYS A 11 29.62 -46.93 -52.79
N ILE A 12 29.00 -47.09 -51.61
CA ILE A 12 29.47 -47.84 -50.44
C ILE A 12 30.92 -47.63 -49.94
N MET A 13 30.99 -47.11 -48.70
CA MET A 13 31.98 -47.31 -47.61
C MET A 13 33.47 -47.06 -47.87
N THR A 14 34.06 -46.15 -47.09
CA THR A 14 34.94 -46.49 -45.93
C THR A 14 35.20 -45.24 -45.07
N ARG A 15 35.24 -45.47 -43.76
CA ARG A 15 35.43 -44.57 -42.61
C ARG A 15 36.60 -43.58 -42.75
N ILE A 16 36.46 -42.38 -42.17
CA ILE A 16 37.38 -41.79 -41.17
C ILE A 16 36.61 -40.70 -40.41
N ALA A 17 36.74 -40.73 -39.09
CA ALA A 17 36.16 -39.80 -38.14
C ALA A 17 36.82 -38.42 -38.22
N ALA A 18 36.02 -37.37 -38.06
CA ALA A 18 36.44 -36.12 -37.42
C ALA A 18 35.20 -35.48 -36.81
N ALA A 19 35.12 -35.54 -35.48
CA ALA A 19 34.15 -34.82 -34.70
C ALA A 19 34.38 -33.31 -34.87
N PHE A 20 33.40 -32.59 -35.41
CA PHE A 20 33.28 -31.16 -35.18
C PHE A 20 32.22 -30.96 -34.11
N PHE A 21 32.70 -30.87 -32.87
CA PHE A 21 31.95 -30.32 -31.75
C PHE A 21 31.76 -28.83 -32.06
N ALA A 22 30.60 -28.45 -32.58
CA ALA A 22 30.18 -27.06 -32.55
C ALA A 22 29.79 -26.75 -31.11
N VAL A 23 30.77 -26.33 -30.29
CA VAL A 23 30.50 -25.63 -29.05
C VAL A 23 29.85 -24.31 -29.44
N MET A 24 28.52 -24.28 -29.51
CA MET A 24 27.78 -23.03 -29.36
C MET A 24 28.06 -22.57 -27.93
N PHE A 25 28.98 -21.63 -27.78
CA PHE A 25 29.01 -20.81 -26.58
C PHE A 25 27.65 -20.10 -26.52
N ALA A 26 26.76 -20.56 -25.66
CA ALA A 26 25.73 -19.70 -25.11
C ALA A 26 26.48 -18.62 -24.34
N LEU A 27 26.74 -17.49 -25.00
CA LEU A 27 27.05 -16.27 -24.27
C LEU A 27 25.85 -16.02 -23.36
N PRO A 28 26.06 -15.72 -22.06
CA PRO A 28 24.96 -15.24 -21.23
C PRO A 28 24.36 -14.05 -21.97
N LEU A 29 23.03 -14.03 -22.13
CA LEU A 29 22.34 -12.78 -22.44
C LEU A 29 22.67 -11.86 -21.25
N VAL A 30 23.67 -10.99 -21.41
CA VAL A 30 23.79 -9.83 -20.55
C VAL A 30 22.52 -9.05 -20.82
N ALA A 31 21.65 -8.95 -19.81
CA ALA A 31 20.49 -8.08 -19.88
C ALA A 31 20.99 -6.71 -20.37
N GLN A 32 20.45 -6.24 -21.48
CA GLN A 32 20.89 -4.97 -22.05
C GLN A 32 20.43 -3.87 -21.09
N GLU A 33 21.33 -3.44 -20.19
CA GLU A 33 21.10 -2.40 -19.20
C GLU A 33 20.50 -1.17 -19.88
N ARG A 34 19.32 -0.74 -19.41
CA ARG A 34 18.60 0.40 -20.00
C ARG A 34 19.03 1.68 -19.29
N PRO A 35 19.69 2.63 -19.98
CA PRO A 35 20.03 3.91 -19.38
C PRO A 35 18.77 4.71 -19.05
N LEU A 36 18.76 5.34 -17.88
CA LEU A 36 17.71 6.22 -17.38
C LEU A 36 18.30 7.58 -17.04
N SER A 37 18.05 8.55 -17.90
CA SER A 37 18.31 9.95 -17.59
C SER A 37 17.31 10.44 -16.55
N PHE A 38 17.76 11.31 -15.64
CA PHE A 38 16.86 11.98 -14.71
C PHE A 38 17.13 13.48 -14.62
N PHE A 39 16.11 14.23 -14.24
CA PHE A 39 16.28 15.60 -13.77
C PHE A 39 15.85 15.73 -12.31
N THR A 40 16.36 16.76 -11.64
CA THR A 40 15.96 17.07 -10.28
C THR A 40 15.85 18.57 -10.06
N GLU A 41 14.80 18.97 -9.34
CA GLU A 41 14.64 20.31 -8.74
C GLU A 41 14.96 20.27 -7.24
N ILE A 42 15.18 19.07 -6.70
CA ILE A 42 15.49 18.84 -5.30
C ILE A 42 16.96 19.20 -5.08
N PRO A 43 17.27 20.11 -4.14
CA PRO A 43 18.64 20.44 -3.79
C PRO A 43 19.33 19.24 -3.15
N SER A 44 20.63 19.11 -3.42
CA SER A 44 21.47 18.12 -2.75
C SER A 44 21.38 18.28 -1.23
N SER A 45 21.17 17.16 -0.55
CA SER A 45 21.15 17.02 0.90
C SER A 45 21.64 15.62 1.26
N PRO A 46 22.10 15.37 2.51
CA PRO A 46 22.51 14.02 2.92
C PRO A 46 21.44 12.95 2.64
N ALA A 47 20.16 13.28 2.85
CA ALA A 47 19.05 12.37 2.58
C ALA A 47 18.88 12.11 1.08
N PHE A 48 19.02 13.14 0.23
CA PHE A 48 18.89 12.96 -1.22
C PHE A 48 20.10 12.22 -1.82
N GLU A 49 21.31 12.44 -1.32
CA GLU A 49 22.48 11.67 -1.75
C GLU A 49 22.35 10.19 -1.36
N ALA A 50 21.91 9.90 -0.13
CA ALA A 50 21.65 8.54 0.32
C ALA A 50 20.52 7.87 -0.50
N TYR A 51 19.47 8.62 -0.84
CA TYR A 51 18.42 8.19 -1.75
C TYR A 51 18.99 7.80 -3.12
N LEU A 52 19.77 8.69 -3.76
CA LEU A 52 20.32 8.46 -5.09
C LEU A 52 21.33 7.31 -5.11
N ASP A 53 22.18 7.18 -4.09
CA ASP A 53 23.17 6.10 -4.02
C ASP A 53 22.51 4.73 -3.88
N THR A 54 21.52 4.62 -2.99
CA THR A 54 20.72 3.40 -2.86
C THR A 54 19.93 3.10 -4.13
N LEU A 55 19.32 4.12 -4.72
CA LEU A 55 18.54 3.98 -5.94
C LEU A 55 19.41 3.51 -7.12
N ARG A 56 20.63 4.03 -7.29
CA ARG A 56 21.57 3.58 -8.33
C ARG A 56 21.88 2.10 -8.20
N GLY A 57 22.16 1.64 -6.98
CA GLY A 57 22.42 0.22 -6.70
C GLY A 57 21.21 -0.66 -7.01
N ALA A 58 20.05 -0.31 -6.46
CA ALA A 58 18.82 -1.08 -6.61
C ALA A 58 18.31 -1.10 -8.05
N LEU A 59 18.42 0.02 -8.79
CA LEU A 59 18.05 0.07 -10.21
C LEU A 59 18.98 -0.77 -11.08
N SER A 60 20.29 -0.82 -10.76
CA SER A 60 21.25 -1.69 -11.45
C SER A 60 20.86 -3.16 -11.34
N GLU A 61 20.49 -3.60 -10.13
CA GLU A 61 19.94 -4.96 -9.89
C GLU A 61 18.60 -5.19 -10.63
N ALA A 62 17.80 -4.13 -10.78
CA ALA A 62 16.58 -4.14 -11.58
C ALA A 62 16.81 -4.09 -13.11
N GLY A 63 18.05 -4.01 -13.59
CA GLY A 63 18.40 -3.98 -15.02
C GLY A 63 18.32 -2.59 -15.66
N PHE A 64 18.32 -1.55 -14.84
CA PHE A 64 18.32 -0.14 -15.24
C PHE A 64 19.62 0.54 -14.78
N VAL A 65 20.11 1.49 -15.55
CA VAL A 65 21.29 2.28 -15.17
C VAL A 65 20.87 3.73 -15.03
N LEU A 66 20.79 4.21 -13.79
CA LEU A 66 20.53 5.62 -13.52
C LEU A 66 21.75 6.45 -13.92
N GLU A 67 21.57 7.31 -14.91
CA GLU A 67 22.63 8.19 -15.42
C GLU A 67 22.85 9.40 -14.48
N GLU A 68 23.82 10.23 -14.81
CA GLU A 68 24.05 11.49 -14.10
C GLU A 68 22.87 12.45 -14.33
N GLY A 69 22.38 13.07 -13.25
CA GLY A 69 21.19 13.90 -13.27
C GLY A 69 21.42 15.27 -13.86
N THR A 70 20.36 15.86 -14.41
CA THR A 70 20.33 17.29 -14.76
C THR A 70 19.62 18.08 -13.67
N GLU A 71 20.34 18.98 -13.01
CA GLU A 71 19.71 19.95 -12.09
C GLU A 71 18.98 21.04 -12.88
N LEU A 72 17.73 21.29 -12.52
CA LEU A 72 16.91 22.32 -13.12
C LEU A 72 16.48 23.35 -12.07
N PRO A 73 16.25 24.62 -12.46
CA PRO A 73 15.53 25.55 -11.61
C PRO A 73 14.12 25.02 -11.33
N GLN A 74 13.50 25.46 -10.23
CA GLN A 74 12.10 25.13 -9.96
C GLN A 74 11.22 25.60 -11.12
N VAL A 75 10.43 24.66 -11.65
CA VAL A 75 9.48 24.90 -12.75
C VAL A 75 8.05 24.62 -12.30
N GLY A 76 7.06 25.11 -13.06
CA GLY A 76 5.65 24.83 -12.80
C GLY A 76 5.29 23.36 -13.00
N ARG A 77 4.13 22.94 -12.49
CA ARG A 77 3.61 21.56 -12.60
C ARG A 77 3.66 21.04 -14.03
N ASP A 78 3.06 21.76 -14.97
CA ASP A 78 2.94 21.34 -16.36
C ASP A 78 4.32 21.17 -17.02
N GLU A 79 5.24 22.11 -16.79
CA GLU A 79 6.59 22.08 -17.36
C GLU A 79 7.41 20.89 -16.86
N ALA A 80 7.34 20.56 -15.56
CA ALA A 80 8.01 19.39 -15.01
C ALA A 80 7.49 18.09 -15.63
N PHE A 81 6.18 18.01 -15.88
CA PHE A 81 5.57 16.81 -16.45
C PHE A 81 5.82 16.71 -17.95
N ASP A 82 5.85 17.84 -18.66
CA ASP A 82 6.23 17.90 -20.06
C ASP A 82 7.65 17.34 -20.30
N ILE A 83 8.61 17.59 -19.39
CA ILE A 83 9.99 17.07 -19.52
C ILE A 83 10.04 15.54 -19.52
N VAL A 84 9.31 14.87 -18.61
CA VAL A 84 9.25 13.40 -18.61
C VAL A 84 8.36 12.86 -19.73
N ALA A 85 7.27 13.57 -20.08
CA ALA A 85 6.34 13.15 -21.12
C ALA A 85 6.96 13.27 -22.53
N SER A 86 7.79 14.28 -22.78
CA SER A 86 8.51 14.50 -24.04
C SER A 86 9.69 13.53 -24.24
N ARG A 87 10.01 12.73 -23.22
CA ARG A 87 11.16 11.81 -23.14
C ARG A 87 12.52 12.52 -23.13
N GLU A 88 12.56 13.79 -22.70
CA GLU A 88 13.81 14.49 -22.44
C GLU A 88 14.52 13.91 -21.22
N ALA A 89 13.76 13.43 -20.23
CA ALA A 89 14.24 12.60 -19.14
C ALA A 89 13.33 11.37 -18.91
N ALA A 90 13.88 10.28 -18.41
CA ALA A 90 13.09 9.11 -18.02
C ALA A 90 12.43 9.29 -16.65
N ILE A 91 13.12 9.99 -15.73
CA ILE A 91 12.69 10.20 -14.34
C ILE A 91 12.82 11.69 -13.98
N GLY A 92 11.90 12.21 -13.17
CA GLY A 92 12.03 13.50 -12.51
C GLY A 92 11.91 13.36 -10.99
N PHE A 93 12.72 14.10 -10.25
CA PHE A 93 12.56 14.30 -8.80
C PHE A 93 12.15 15.74 -8.51
N VAL A 94 10.93 15.93 -8.00
CA VAL A 94 10.31 17.24 -7.82
C VAL A 94 9.65 17.35 -6.45
N PHE A 95 9.41 18.56 -5.94
CA PHE A 95 8.68 18.73 -4.67
C PHE A 95 7.17 18.66 -4.86
N LEU A 96 6.47 17.93 -3.98
CA LEU A 96 5.02 17.78 -4.01
C LEU A 96 4.31 19.13 -3.85
N SER A 97 4.85 20.03 -3.01
CA SER A 97 4.28 21.37 -2.76
C SER A 97 4.12 22.20 -4.03
N ASP A 98 4.98 21.98 -5.02
CA ASP A 98 5.02 22.72 -6.28
C ASP A 98 4.19 22.05 -7.38
N ARG A 99 3.50 20.95 -7.04
CA ARG A 99 2.69 20.12 -7.95
C ARG A 99 1.22 20.08 -7.58
N VAL A 100 0.82 20.58 -6.41
CA VAL A 100 -0.58 20.61 -5.99
C VAL A 100 -1.38 21.53 -6.91
N GLY A 101 -2.43 20.99 -7.54
CA GLY A 101 -3.33 21.70 -8.45
C GLY A 101 -4.76 21.83 -7.93
N GLU A 102 -5.65 22.34 -8.78
CA GLU A 102 -7.08 22.46 -8.49
C GLU A 102 -7.71 21.07 -8.28
N GLY A 103 -8.32 20.86 -7.12
CA GLY A 103 -8.98 19.60 -6.76
C GLY A 103 -8.11 18.59 -5.99
N ASP A 104 -6.81 18.87 -5.81
CA ASP A 104 -5.83 17.92 -5.28
C ASP A 104 -5.79 17.88 -3.75
N SER A 105 -6.90 17.46 -3.15
CA SER A 105 -7.06 17.43 -1.68
C SER A 105 -6.03 16.54 -0.94
N GLY A 106 -5.64 15.39 -1.49
CA GLY A 106 -4.68 14.48 -0.84
C GLY A 106 -3.27 15.02 -0.92
N ALA A 107 -2.86 15.49 -2.10
CA ALA A 107 -1.57 16.15 -2.28
C ALA A 107 -1.45 17.41 -1.42
N ALA A 108 -2.50 18.25 -1.39
CA ALA A 108 -2.55 19.41 -0.51
C ALA A 108 -2.36 19.02 0.95
N LEU A 109 -3.12 18.03 1.44
CA LEU A 109 -3.08 17.63 2.84
C LEU A 109 -1.69 17.14 3.28
N LEU A 110 -0.96 16.44 2.42
CA LEU A 110 0.42 16.00 2.70
C LEU A 110 1.42 17.15 2.84
N THR A 111 1.13 18.32 2.25
CA THR A 111 2.05 19.48 2.24
C THR A 111 1.76 20.50 3.34
N VAL A 112 0.60 20.41 3.99
CA VAL A 112 0.18 21.40 4.98
C VAL A 112 0.80 21.11 6.36
N PRO A 113 1.38 22.14 7.03
CA PRO A 113 1.85 22.03 8.42
C PRO A 113 0.83 21.41 9.37
N ALA A 114 1.29 20.66 10.37
CA ALA A 114 0.46 20.00 11.39
C ALA A 114 -0.56 18.95 10.91
N ALA A 115 -0.70 18.71 9.59
CA ALA A 115 -1.56 17.65 9.08
C ALA A 115 -1.04 16.25 9.48
N PHE A 116 0.29 16.09 9.44
CA PHE A 116 1.02 14.88 9.82
C PHE A 116 2.25 15.25 10.65
N SER A 117 2.02 15.48 11.94
CA SER A 117 2.98 16.07 12.89
C SER A 117 4.09 15.13 13.35
N THR A 118 4.17 13.90 12.85
CA THR A 118 5.30 13.01 13.14
C THR A 118 5.88 12.45 11.85
N PHE A 119 7.18 12.17 11.87
CA PHE A 119 7.87 11.45 10.81
C PHE A 119 7.08 10.20 10.38
N GLU A 120 6.66 9.40 11.36
CA GLU A 120 5.97 8.14 11.12
C GLU A 120 4.55 8.34 10.56
N SER A 121 3.76 9.28 11.11
CA SER A 121 2.42 9.58 10.59
C SER A 121 2.48 10.12 9.16
N SER A 122 3.48 10.95 8.85
CA SER A 122 3.74 11.45 7.50
C SER A 122 4.10 10.32 6.54
N ARG A 123 5.05 9.45 6.92
CA ARG A 123 5.44 8.30 6.08
C ARG A 123 4.27 7.36 5.85
N ARG A 124 3.52 7.01 6.90
CA ARG A 124 2.31 6.19 6.79
C ARG A 124 1.25 6.85 5.90
N ALA A 125 1.11 8.17 5.94
CA ALA A 125 0.20 8.88 5.05
C ALA A 125 0.66 8.81 3.58
N GLN A 126 1.95 9.01 3.31
CA GLN A 126 2.56 8.90 1.97
C GLN A 126 2.48 7.49 1.39
N GLN A 127 2.65 6.48 2.24
CA GLN A 127 2.56 5.08 1.85
C GLN A 127 1.10 4.62 1.79
N GLY A 128 0.19 5.23 2.54
CA GLY A 128 -1.22 4.86 2.65
C GLY A 128 -2.14 5.55 1.64
N PHE A 129 -3.44 5.55 1.96
CA PHE A 129 -4.49 6.09 1.08
C PHE A 129 -4.27 7.55 0.67
N VAL A 130 -3.83 8.40 1.60
CA VAL A 130 -3.61 9.82 1.32
C VAL A 130 -2.53 9.99 0.26
N GLY A 131 -1.43 9.26 0.38
CA GLY A 131 -0.33 9.27 -0.57
C GLY A 131 -0.69 8.71 -1.93
N ASP A 132 -1.51 7.67 -2.00
CA ASP A 132 -1.96 7.21 -3.31
C ASP A 132 -2.99 8.13 -3.96
N ARG A 133 -3.86 8.75 -3.15
CA ARG A 133 -4.71 9.83 -3.62
C ARG A 133 -3.86 10.96 -4.19
N ALA A 134 -2.88 11.44 -3.43
CA ALA A 134 -1.96 12.50 -3.83
C ALA A 134 -1.23 12.15 -5.12
N ARG A 135 -0.67 10.93 -5.20
CA ARG A 135 -0.07 10.42 -6.42
C ARG A 135 -1.07 10.48 -7.57
N SER A 136 -2.29 9.96 -7.42
CA SER A 136 -3.28 9.91 -8.49
C SER A 136 -3.68 11.31 -8.96
N GLU A 137 -3.85 12.25 -8.03
CA GLU A 137 -4.20 13.65 -8.25
C GLU A 137 -3.12 14.40 -9.06
N ILE A 138 -1.85 14.18 -8.71
CA ILE A 138 -0.72 14.83 -9.41
C ILE A 138 -0.32 14.10 -10.71
N THR A 139 -0.98 13.00 -11.08
CA THR A 139 -0.71 12.33 -12.36
C THR A 139 -1.49 13.02 -13.47
N GLU A 140 -0.78 13.65 -14.40
CA GLU A 140 -1.37 14.44 -15.48
C GLU A 140 -0.42 14.54 -16.68
N GLY A 141 -0.93 14.94 -17.85
CA GLY A 141 -0.09 15.40 -18.96
C GLY A 141 0.80 14.33 -19.61
N GLY A 142 0.54 13.05 -19.38
CA GLY A 142 1.43 11.96 -19.83
C GLY A 142 2.61 11.71 -18.89
N ALA A 143 2.54 12.18 -17.65
CA ALA A 143 3.46 11.86 -16.57
C ALA A 143 2.75 11.08 -15.45
N LEU A 144 3.47 10.17 -14.81
CA LEU A 144 3.01 9.37 -13.69
C LEU A 144 3.88 9.64 -12.46
N ALA A 145 3.29 10.06 -11.34
CA ALA A 145 4.01 10.00 -10.06
C ALA A 145 4.07 8.55 -9.54
N VAL A 146 5.24 7.97 -9.36
CA VAL A 146 5.40 6.55 -9.00
C VAL A 146 5.94 6.36 -7.60
N GLY A 147 6.46 7.42 -6.97
CA GLY A 147 6.91 7.41 -5.58
C GLY A 147 6.60 8.74 -4.89
N LEU A 148 6.32 8.68 -3.60
CA LEU A 148 6.37 9.81 -2.68
C LEU A 148 7.33 9.44 -1.57
N TRP A 149 8.31 10.30 -1.31
CA TRP A 149 9.28 10.04 -0.25
C TRP A 149 9.60 11.33 0.47
N MET A 150 9.99 11.21 1.74
CA MET A 150 10.27 12.36 2.55
C MET A 150 11.72 12.81 2.34
N HIS A 151 11.89 14.00 1.76
CA HIS A 151 13.20 14.62 1.53
C HIS A 151 13.76 15.25 2.80
N GLY A 152 12.89 15.79 3.66
CA GLY A 152 13.30 16.44 4.89
C GLY A 152 12.14 17.12 5.61
N VAL A 153 12.48 17.93 6.60
CA VAL A 153 11.51 18.64 7.44
C VAL A 153 11.99 20.09 7.61
N ASP A 154 11.08 21.04 7.45
CA ASP A 154 11.31 22.44 7.79
C ASP A 154 10.98 22.67 9.27
N ALA A 155 11.82 23.45 9.96
CA ALA A 155 11.60 23.91 11.33
C ALA A 155 11.28 25.41 11.36
N LEU A 156 10.48 25.84 12.34
CA LEU A 156 10.30 27.26 12.67
C LEU A 156 11.21 27.61 13.84
N LEU A 157 12.16 28.53 13.61
CA LEU A 157 13.03 29.07 14.65
C LEU A 157 12.51 30.44 15.08
N THR A 158 12.40 30.65 16.39
CA THR A 158 11.82 31.87 16.98
C THR A 158 12.74 32.43 18.07
N GLN A 159 12.85 33.76 18.16
CA GLN A 159 13.62 34.41 19.22
C GLN A 159 12.84 34.50 20.55
N SER A 160 11.51 34.44 20.48
CA SER A 160 10.61 34.38 21.62
C SER A 160 10.31 32.95 22.03
N THR A 161 9.87 32.74 23.26
CA THR A 161 9.31 31.45 23.67
C THR A 161 7.86 31.34 23.20
N PHE A 162 7.43 30.19 22.69
CA PHE A 162 6.02 29.92 22.43
C PHE A 162 5.60 28.57 23.02
N ALA A 163 4.51 28.56 23.78
CA ALA A 163 4.00 27.38 24.49
C ALA A 163 2.55 27.05 24.11
N GLU A 164 1.80 28.01 23.57
CA GLU A 164 0.44 27.80 23.05
C GLU A 164 0.26 28.46 21.67
N LEU A 165 -0.75 28.04 20.90
CA LEU A 165 -1.00 28.58 19.56
C LEU A 165 -1.23 30.11 19.55
N GLY A 166 -1.74 30.66 20.66
CA GLY A 166 -1.96 32.10 20.81
C GLY A 166 -0.67 32.92 20.83
N ASP A 167 0.46 32.33 21.21
CA ASP A 167 1.76 33.01 21.24
C ASP A 167 2.30 33.33 19.84
N LEU A 168 1.77 32.67 18.80
CA LEU A 168 2.11 32.95 17.40
C LEU A 168 1.36 34.18 16.87
N GLU A 169 0.30 34.63 17.53
CA GLU A 169 -0.49 35.78 17.09
C GLU A 169 0.35 37.06 17.10
N GLY A 170 0.37 37.75 15.96
CA GLY A 170 1.10 39.00 15.80
C GLY A 170 2.61 38.86 15.60
N LEU A 171 3.18 37.65 15.65
CA LEU A 171 4.59 37.43 15.31
C LEU A 171 4.85 37.71 13.83
N ARG A 172 6.01 38.28 13.51
CA ARG A 172 6.46 38.41 12.13
C ARG A 172 7.18 37.13 11.71
N ILE A 173 6.59 36.42 10.74
CA ILE A 173 7.09 35.11 10.32
C ILE A 173 7.66 35.14 8.92
N ARG A 174 8.97 34.98 8.79
CA ARG A 174 9.59 34.83 7.47
C ARG A 174 9.17 33.50 6.85
N ALA A 175 8.38 33.56 5.79
CA ALA A 175 7.90 32.42 5.03
C ALA A 175 7.80 32.81 3.55
N ASN A 176 8.60 32.14 2.69
CA ASN A 176 8.60 32.43 1.25
C ASN A 176 7.65 31.51 0.47
N ASP A 177 7.29 30.35 1.04
CA ASP A 177 6.34 29.45 0.40
C ASP A 177 4.88 29.86 0.70
N PRO A 178 3.96 29.73 -0.27
CA PRO A 178 2.57 30.15 -0.10
C PRO A 178 1.82 29.34 0.97
N VAL A 179 2.16 28.06 1.15
CA VAL A 179 1.51 27.16 2.13
C VAL A 179 1.73 27.70 3.54
N SER A 180 2.98 27.90 3.95
CA SER A 180 3.32 28.40 5.28
C SER A 180 2.81 29.82 5.50
N ARG A 181 2.81 30.69 4.48
CA ARG A 181 2.24 32.03 4.58
C ARG A 181 0.74 31.98 4.90
N SER A 182 -0.03 31.19 4.16
CA SER A 182 -1.47 31.02 4.44
C SER A 182 -1.70 30.42 5.82
N PHE A 183 -0.95 29.36 6.16
CA PHE A 183 -1.06 28.67 7.44
C PHE A 183 -0.84 29.60 8.64
N PHE A 184 0.27 30.35 8.65
CA PHE A 184 0.58 31.27 9.75
C PHE A 184 -0.33 32.50 9.79
N ALA A 185 -0.76 33.02 8.64
CA ALA A 185 -1.75 34.10 8.61
C ALA A 185 -3.08 33.67 9.26
N ARG A 186 -3.51 32.42 9.05
CA ARG A 186 -4.70 31.84 9.68
C ARG A 186 -4.54 31.61 11.19
N LEU A 187 -3.30 31.43 11.66
CA LEU A 187 -2.99 31.42 13.09
C LEU A 187 -2.95 32.83 13.71
N GLY A 188 -3.00 33.90 12.90
CA GLY A 188 -2.98 35.28 13.35
C GLY A 188 -1.60 35.94 13.35
N ALA A 189 -0.59 35.27 12.78
CA ALA A 189 0.75 35.84 12.59
C ALA A 189 0.79 36.75 11.34
N PHE A 190 1.88 37.52 11.19
CA PHE A 190 2.16 38.36 10.03
C PHE A 190 3.28 37.75 9.19
N PRO A 191 2.97 36.93 8.17
CA PRO A 191 4.00 36.38 7.30
C PRO A 191 4.69 37.48 6.48
N VAL A 192 6.02 37.40 6.40
CA VAL A 192 6.88 38.33 5.66
C VAL A 192 7.70 37.54 4.64
N GLU A 193 7.75 38.02 3.40
CA GLU A 193 8.59 37.44 2.36
C GLU A 193 9.90 38.23 2.27
N MET A 194 11.03 37.55 2.35
CA MET A 194 12.34 38.17 2.17
C MET A 194 13.41 37.17 1.67
N PRO A 195 14.43 37.64 0.93
CA PRO A 195 15.58 36.82 0.56
C PRO A 195 16.34 36.31 1.78
N PHE A 196 16.96 35.13 1.66
CA PHE A 196 17.71 34.54 2.77
C PHE A 196 18.81 35.45 3.32
N ALA A 197 19.54 36.13 2.45
CA ALA A 197 20.64 37.03 2.82
C ALA A 197 20.20 38.21 3.73
N GLU A 198 18.89 38.48 3.83
CA GLU A 198 18.33 39.56 4.65
C GLU A 198 17.88 39.09 6.03
N VAL A 199 17.79 37.76 6.26
CA VAL A 199 17.21 37.19 7.49
C VAL A 199 17.98 37.62 8.74
N GLU A 200 19.31 37.55 8.74
CA GLU A 200 20.12 37.92 9.91
C GLU A 200 19.90 39.39 10.29
N ASN A 201 19.92 40.30 9.31
CA ASN A 201 19.67 41.72 9.55
C ASN A 201 18.23 41.97 9.99
N ALA A 202 17.24 41.29 9.39
CA ALA A 202 15.83 41.40 9.77
C ALA A 202 15.58 40.96 11.22
N LEU A 203 16.23 39.89 11.67
CA LEU A 203 16.21 39.44 13.07
C LEU A 203 16.86 40.48 14.00
N GLN A 204 17.95 41.12 13.58
CA GLN A 204 18.64 42.12 14.40
C GLN A 204 17.85 43.43 14.56
N ILE A 205 17.17 43.89 13.51
CA ILE A 205 16.40 45.15 13.53
C ILE A 205 14.94 44.97 13.94
N GLY A 206 14.50 43.72 14.14
CA GLY A 206 13.15 43.36 14.56
C GLY A 206 12.10 43.41 13.44
N ASP A 207 12.53 43.36 12.17
CA ASP A 207 11.63 43.26 11.01
C ASP A 207 11.10 41.82 10.81
N SER A 208 11.75 40.83 11.43
CA SER A 208 11.25 39.46 11.64
C SER A 208 11.66 38.97 13.01
N ASP A 209 10.83 38.15 13.66
CA ASP A 209 11.17 37.51 14.95
C ASP A 209 11.53 36.03 14.76
N THR A 210 11.32 35.51 13.53
CA THR A 210 11.39 34.09 13.24
C THR A 210 11.90 33.82 11.82
N THR A 211 12.25 32.56 11.55
CA THR A 211 12.51 32.06 10.19
C THR A 211 12.14 30.59 10.06
N LEU A 212 11.66 30.20 8.89
CA LEU A 212 11.57 28.80 8.48
C LEU A 212 12.89 28.34 7.86
N TRP A 213 13.37 27.17 8.29
CA TRP A 213 14.62 26.59 7.80
C TRP A 213 14.58 25.06 7.68
N PRO A 214 15.16 24.47 6.63
CA PRO A 214 15.35 23.02 6.55
C PRO A 214 16.24 22.52 7.69
N GLN A 215 15.81 21.49 8.43
CA GLN A 215 16.56 20.98 9.58
C GLN A 215 17.97 20.48 9.23
N ASP A 216 18.13 19.89 8.05
CA ASP A 216 19.42 19.42 7.52
C ASP A 216 20.42 20.55 7.26
N SER A 217 19.95 21.79 7.21
CA SER A 217 20.72 23.00 6.94
C SER A 217 20.90 23.90 8.18
N ILE A 218 20.43 23.47 9.36
CA ILE A 218 20.59 24.22 10.62
C ILE A 218 21.96 23.91 11.24
N GLU A 219 22.81 24.92 11.31
CA GLU A 219 24.13 24.83 11.95
C GLU A 219 24.16 25.54 13.31
N GLY A 220 25.10 25.18 14.18
CA GLY A 220 25.20 25.75 15.54
C GLY A 220 25.36 27.27 15.58
N ASP A 221 26.11 27.85 14.62
CA ASP A 221 26.29 29.31 14.54
C ASP A 221 24.96 30.03 14.31
N MET A 222 24.05 29.45 13.51
CA MET A 222 22.71 29.98 13.29
C MET A 222 21.85 29.96 14.56
N LEU A 223 21.97 28.91 15.38
CA LEU A 223 21.19 28.76 16.61
C LEU A 223 21.50 29.84 17.66
N SER A 224 22.69 30.45 17.60
CA SER A 224 23.07 31.54 18.50
C SER A 224 22.10 32.73 18.44
N ALA A 225 21.53 33.02 17.27
CA ALA A 225 20.56 34.11 17.09
C ALA A 225 19.19 33.84 17.73
N PHE A 226 18.93 32.61 18.17
CA PHE A 226 17.66 32.13 18.72
C PHE A 226 17.79 31.62 20.16
N SER A 227 18.94 31.85 20.81
CA SER A 227 19.17 31.40 22.19
C SER A 227 18.11 31.98 23.14
N GLY A 228 17.49 31.10 23.95
CA GLY A 228 16.38 31.44 24.84
C GLY A 228 14.99 31.49 24.18
N GLY A 229 14.90 31.27 22.87
CA GLY A 229 13.65 31.19 22.12
C GLY A 229 13.09 29.78 22.02
N THR A 230 12.28 29.52 20.99
CA THR A 230 11.69 28.19 20.72
C THR A 230 11.91 27.76 19.28
N VAL A 231 12.14 26.45 19.10
CA VAL A 231 12.18 25.81 17.78
C VAL A 231 11.06 24.79 17.68
N LEU A 232 10.18 25.01 16.70
CA LEU A 232 9.22 24.02 16.23
C LEU A 232 9.94 23.11 15.25
N ILE A 233 10.19 21.87 15.63
CA ILE A 233 11.02 20.99 14.82
C ILE A 233 10.31 20.55 13.54
N ASP A 234 9.00 20.36 13.59
CA ASP A 234 8.21 19.64 12.59
C ASP A 234 7.25 20.54 11.82
N HIS A 235 7.63 21.80 11.55
CA HIS A 235 6.75 22.78 10.92
C HIS A 235 6.10 22.22 9.66
N ARG A 236 6.90 21.70 8.71
CA ARG A 236 6.39 21.17 7.45
C ARG A 236 7.25 20.03 6.92
N ASN A 237 6.61 18.95 6.49
CA ASN A 237 7.29 17.86 5.79
C ASN A 237 7.58 18.28 4.34
N ARG A 238 8.82 18.09 3.90
CA ARG A 238 9.23 18.27 2.51
C ARG A 238 9.11 16.93 1.80
N ILE A 239 8.05 16.76 1.02
CA ILE A 239 7.77 15.52 0.30
C ILE A 239 8.22 15.69 -1.14
N ALA A 240 9.07 14.76 -1.56
CA ALA A 240 9.53 14.60 -2.92
C ALA A 240 8.61 13.63 -3.67
N VAL A 241 8.49 13.87 -4.97
CA VAL A 241 7.74 13.04 -5.90
C VAL A 241 8.71 12.51 -6.94
N THR A 242 8.69 11.20 -7.14
CA THR A 242 9.31 10.59 -8.32
C THR A 242 8.28 10.55 -9.43
N VAL A 243 8.56 11.23 -10.54
CA VAL A 243 7.71 11.24 -11.74
C VAL A 243 8.40 10.54 -12.91
N VAL A 244 7.62 9.88 -13.74
CA VAL A 244 8.09 9.17 -14.94
C VAL A 244 7.16 9.45 -16.11
N GLY A 245 7.63 9.32 -17.35
CA GLY A 245 6.77 9.45 -18.52
C GLY A 245 5.82 8.25 -18.65
N ASP A 246 4.52 8.47 -18.84
CA ASP A 246 3.48 7.44 -18.99
C ASP A 246 3.81 6.45 -20.12
N ALA A 247 4.20 6.99 -21.29
CA ALA A 247 4.56 6.16 -22.44
C ALA A 247 5.84 5.32 -22.22
N TRP A 248 6.73 5.74 -21.31
CA TRP A 248 7.89 4.94 -20.92
C TRP A 248 7.47 3.88 -19.89
N TRP A 249 6.71 4.29 -18.87
CA TRP A 249 6.21 3.40 -17.82
C TRP A 249 5.38 2.24 -18.36
N THR A 250 4.43 2.52 -19.25
CA THR A 250 3.56 1.53 -19.90
C THR A 250 4.30 0.62 -20.89
N ALA A 251 5.49 1.01 -21.35
CA ALA A 251 6.33 0.15 -22.18
C ALA A 251 7.12 -0.88 -21.37
N LEU A 252 7.24 -0.69 -20.05
CA LEU A 252 7.85 -1.68 -19.16
C LEU A 252 6.90 -2.87 -18.94
N SER A 253 7.46 -4.07 -18.85
CA SER A 253 6.74 -5.22 -18.29
C SER A 253 6.42 -4.98 -16.82
N ALA A 254 5.38 -5.60 -16.24
CA ALA A 254 5.14 -5.35 -14.82
C ALA A 254 6.21 -5.97 -13.91
N GLY A 255 6.97 -6.97 -14.37
CA GLY A 255 8.20 -7.40 -13.70
C GLY A 255 9.26 -6.29 -13.61
N GLU A 256 9.42 -5.49 -14.67
CA GLU A 256 10.29 -4.31 -14.67
C GLU A 256 9.71 -3.17 -13.81
N GLN A 257 8.42 -2.88 -13.91
CA GLN A 257 7.75 -1.87 -13.06
C GLN A 257 7.88 -2.22 -11.58
N ARG A 258 7.70 -3.49 -11.19
CA ARG A 258 7.86 -3.94 -9.80
C ARG A 258 9.26 -3.73 -9.28
N ARG A 259 10.28 -4.19 -10.02
CA ARG A 259 11.68 -4.03 -9.61
C ARG A 259 12.08 -2.55 -9.54
N PHE A 260 11.51 -1.72 -10.43
CA PHE A 260 11.68 -0.27 -10.36
C PHE A 260 11.03 0.34 -9.11
N LEU A 261 9.78 0.00 -8.78
CA LEU A 261 9.10 0.47 -7.57
C LEU A 261 9.81 0.01 -6.29
N ALA A 262 10.25 -1.25 -6.24
CA ALA A 262 11.03 -1.79 -5.12
C ALA A 262 12.35 -1.04 -4.94
N ALA A 263 13.01 -0.64 -6.03
CA ALA A 263 14.21 0.20 -5.97
C ALA A 263 13.92 1.60 -5.41
N LEU A 264 12.77 2.19 -5.75
CA LEU A 264 12.33 3.47 -5.16
C LEU A 264 12.03 3.33 -3.67
N GLU A 265 11.33 2.27 -3.26
CA GLU A 265 10.99 2.00 -1.86
C GLU A 265 12.26 1.81 -1.02
N GLN A 266 13.23 1.03 -1.50
CA GLN A 266 14.51 0.87 -0.81
C GLN A 266 15.26 2.20 -0.66
N ALA A 267 15.25 3.04 -1.69
CA ALA A 267 15.85 4.37 -1.64
C ALA A 267 15.11 5.32 -0.68
N GLU A 268 13.78 5.26 -0.66
CA GLU A 268 12.93 5.99 0.29
C GLU A 268 13.27 5.61 1.73
N GLU A 269 13.40 4.32 2.03
CA GLU A 269 13.74 3.82 3.36
C GLU A 269 15.10 4.36 3.84
N GLU A 270 16.11 4.36 2.97
CA GLU A 270 17.43 4.90 3.32
C GLU A 270 17.37 6.42 3.57
N ALA A 271 16.69 7.17 2.70
CA ALA A 271 16.50 8.61 2.89
C ALA A 271 15.76 8.92 4.20
N ALA A 272 14.74 8.13 4.50
CA ALA A 272 13.96 8.19 5.73
C ALA A 272 14.85 8.04 6.98
N VAL A 273 15.77 7.06 6.98
CA VAL A 273 16.73 6.87 8.09
C VAL A 273 17.57 8.12 8.30
N VAL A 274 18.08 8.73 7.22
CA VAL A 274 18.90 9.94 7.30
C VAL A 274 18.11 11.13 7.83
N VAL A 275 16.87 11.34 7.36
CA VAL A 275 16.01 12.43 7.84
C VAL A 275 15.69 12.25 9.33
N ALA A 276 15.36 11.03 9.77
CA ALA A 276 15.06 10.75 11.16
C ALA A 276 16.26 11.00 12.08
N ALA A 277 17.45 10.52 11.69
CA ALA A 277 18.68 10.72 12.44
C ALA A 277 19.02 12.22 12.57
N ARG A 278 18.81 12.99 11.51
CA ARG A 278 19.04 14.44 11.51
C ARG A 278 18.10 15.19 12.46
N SER A 279 16.83 14.81 12.52
CA SER A 279 15.87 15.39 13.46
C SER A 279 16.23 15.10 14.92
N GLU A 280 16.77 13.93 15.22
CA GLU A 280 17.25 13.58 16.56
C GLU A 280 18.49 14.39 16.96
N GLU A 281 19.47 14.52 16.05
CA GLU A 281 20.69 15.30 16.26
C GLU A 281 20.39 16.78 16.53
N LEU A 282 19.50 17.38 15.74
CA LEU A 282 19.07 18.76 15.96
C LEU A 282 18.47 18.93 17.34
N GLY A 283 17.62 17.99 17.78
CA GLY A 283 17.03 17.98 19.12
C GLY A 283 18.08 18.10 20.23
N GLY A 284 19.17 17.34 20.14
CA GLY A 284 20.28 17.42 21.10
C GLY A 284 21.04 18.75 21.05
N THR A 285 21.24 19.31 19.86
CA THR A 285 21.95 20.60 19.69
C THR A 285 21.15 21.77 20.27
N LEU A 286 19.81 21.76 20.15
CA LEU A 286 18.97 22.84 20.70
C LEU A 286 19.14 23.01 22.23
N GLU A 287 19.34 21.92 22.96
CA GLU A 287 19.56 21.95 24.41
C GLU A 287 20.86 22.69 24.77
N GLU A 288 21.92 22.52 23.99
CA GLU A 288 23.22 23.17 24.20
C GLU A 288 23.14 24.71 24.08
N PHE A 289 22.26 25.20 23.21
CA PHE A 289 22.03 26.63 22.99
C PHE A 289 20.96 27.24 23.91
N GLY A 290 20.39 26.44 24.82
CA GLY A 290 19.32 26.87 25.73
C GLY A 290 18.03 27.22 24.99
N ILE A 291 17.74 26.53 23.89
CA ILE A 291 16.56 26.75 23.06
C ILE A 291 15.48 25.75 23.46
N THR A 292 14.25 26.23 23.62
CA THR A 292 13.11 25.35 23.91
C THR A 292 12.71 24.60 22.64
N ARG A 293 12.64 23.27 22.71
CA ARG A 293 12.12 22.43 21.62
C ARG A 293 10.62 22.23 21.78
N THR A 294 9.86 22.29 20.69
CA THR A 294 8.44 21.88 20.65
C THR A 294 8.09 21.22 19.32
N SER A 295 6.87 20.67 19.23
CA SER A 295 6.34 19.97 18.06
C SER A 295 4.86 20.28 17.88
N TRP A 296 4.35 20.16 16.65
CA TRP A 296 2.91 20.23 16.39
C TRP A 296 2.11 19.21 17.19
N THR A 297 2.71 18.09 17.63
CA THR A 297 2.03 17.10 18.47
C THR A 297 1.63 17.63 19.85
N GLU A 298 2.31 18.67 20.35
CA GLU A 298 1.99 19.31 21.62
C GLU A 298 0.71 20.17 21.53
N PHE A 299 0.26 20.47 20.30
CA PHE A 299 -0.92 21.28 20.03
C PHE A 299 -2.03 20.41 19.47
N SER A 300 -3.22 20.50 20.06
CA SER A 300 -4.41 19.81 19.55
C SER A 300 -5.66 20.65 19.78
N GLY A 301 -6.66 20.45 18.92
CA GLY A 301 -7.99 21.05 19.05
C GLY A 301 -8.50 21.71 17.77
N GLU A 302 -9.80 22.04 17.81
CA GLU A 302 -10.57 22.49 16.66
C GLU A 302 -9.96 23.68 15.91
N ARG A 303 -9.23 24.57 16.62
CA ARG A 303 -8.57 25.72 16.00
C ARG A 303 -7.47 25.29 15.03
N LEU A 304 -6.59 24.36 15.42
CA LEU A 304 -5.51 23.89 14.57
C LEU A 304 -6.05 23.07 13.40
N ASP A 305 -7.03 22.21 13.67
CA ASP A 305 -7.70 21.41 12.65
C ASP A 305 -8.37 22.28 11.57
N ALA A 306 -9.08 23.34 11.98
CA ALA A 306 -9.68 24.29 11.06
C ALA A 306 -8.62 25.04 10.22
N VAL A 307 -7.46 25.36 10.80
CA VAL A 307 -6.34 25.98 10.06
C VAL A 307 -5.78 25.00 9.04
N VAL A 308 -5.55 23.74 9.40
CA VAL A 308 -5.08 22.70 8.48
C VAL A 308 -6.02 22.54 7.30
N VAL A 309 -7.31 22.29 7.57
CA VAL A 309 -8.33 22.05 6.52
C VAL A 309 -8.48 23.26 5.62
N SER A 310 -8.52 24.45 6.19
CA SER A 310 -8.73 25.67 5.40
C SER A 310 -7.50 26.08 4.60
N THR A 311 -6.29 25.78 5.07
CA THR A 311 -5.05 25.95 4.30
C THR A 311 -5.01 24.94 3.15
N ALA A 312 -5.29 23.67 3.41
CA ALA A 312 -5.33 22.63 2.38
C ALA A 312 -6.40 22.91 1.32
N GLY A 313 -7.58 23.39 1.73
CA GLY A 313 -8.64 23.83 0.83
C GLY A 313 -8.21 24.99 -0.06
N GLU A 314 -7.54 26.00 0.49
CA GLU A 314 -7.01 27.13 -0.30
C GLU A 314 -5.96 26.67 -1.32
N ILE A 315 -5.01 25.83 -0.91
CA ILE A 315 -3.96 25.30 -1.79
C ILE A 315 -4.56 24.46 -2.93
N ALA A 316 -5.53 23.61 -2.63
CA ALA A 316 -6.22 22.77 -3.62
C ALA A 316 -7.31 23.51 -4.40
N LEU A 317 -7.55 24.80 -4.15
CA LEU A 317 -8.67 25.56 -4.72
C LEU A 317 -10.05 24.88 -4.49
N LEU A 318 -10.19 24.23 -3.34
CA LEU A 318 -11.39 23.52 -2.90
C LEU A 318 -12.12 24.28 -1.79
N ASP A 319 -13.43 24.06 -1.68
CA ASP A 319 -14.14 24.42 -0.46
C ASP A 319 -13.60 23.58 0.71
N GLY A 320 -13.46 24.20 1.87
CA GLY A 320 -12.92 23.54 3.07
C GLY A 320 -13.72 22.29 3.45
N SER A 321 -15.01 22.24 3.14
CA SER A 321 -15.86 21.06 3.36
C SER A 321 -15.40 19.81 2.58
N ALA A 322 -14.82 19.99 1.39
CA ALA A 322 -14.32 18.89 0.56
C ALA A 322 -13.04 18.27 1.14
N VAL A 323 -12.21 19.08 1.80
CA VAL A 323 -10.99 18.62 2.49
C VAL A 323 -11.30 18.13 3.91
N GLN A 324 -12.28 18.72 4.59
CA GLN A 324 -12.67 18.36 5.94
C GLN A 324 -12.99 16.86 6.06
N GLY A 325 -13.80 16.31 5.15
CA GLY A 325 -14.15 14.89 5.19
C GLY A 325 -12.92 13.98 5.11
N LEU A 326 -12.00 14.27 4.17
CA LEU A 326 -10.73 13.54 4.05
C LEU A 326 -9.87 13.70 5.31
N TYR A 327 -9.78 14.91 5.86
CA TYR A 327 -8.98 15.17 7.04
C TYR A 327 -9.54 14.51 8.30
N ASP A 328 -10.86 14.50 8.48
CA ASP A 328 -11.53 13.82 9.58
C ASP A 328 -11.29 12.31 9.52
N ASP A 329 -11.40 11.71 8.34
CA ASP A 329 -11.11 10.29 8.12
C ASP A 329 -9.65 9.98 8.47
N VAL A 330 -8.71 10.81 8.02
CA VAL A 330 -7.28 10.65 8.31
C VAL A 330 -6.97 10.84 9.80
N ARG A 331 -7.50 11.87 10.45
CA ARG A 331 -7.29 12.11 11.89
C ARG A 331 -7.84 10.97 12.72
N THR A 332 -9.01 10.48 12.34
CA THR A 332 -9.62 9.31 12.96
C THR A 332 -8.66 8.11 12.88
N ILE A 333 -8.12 7.85 11.69
CA ILE A 333 -7.14 6.77 11.47
C ILE A 333 -5.87 6.99 12.31
N LEU A 334 -5.30 8.19 12.32
CA LEU A 334 -4.07 8.49 13.05
C LEU A 334 -4.25 8.49 14.58
N GLN A 335 -5.43 8.85 15.09
CA GLN A 335 -5.76 8.82 16.52
C GLN A 335 -5.97 7.39 17.02
N ASP A 336 -6.56 6.52 16.20
CA ASP A 336 -6.71 5.10 16.53
C ASP A 336 -5.37 4.36 16.44
N ILE A 337 -4.41 4.83 15.61
CA ILE A 337 -3.02 4.35 15.52
C ILE A 337 -2.14 4.86 16.67
N GLY A 338 -2.72 5.38 17.76
CA GLY A 338 -1.96 5.84 18.93
C GLY A 338 -0.87 4.85 19.34
N PHE A 339 0.40 5.25 19.13
CA PHE A 339 1.65 4.54 19.39
C PHE A 339 1.50 3.37 20.36
N ALA A 340 1.24 2.18 19.82
CA ALA A 340 1.49 0.94 20.52
C ALA A 340 2.94 0.55 20.22
N PRO A 341 3.87 0.67 21.20
CA PRO A 341 5.15 -0.01 21.07
C PRO A 341 4.85 -1.50 21.01
N ASP A 342 5.41 -2.20 20.02
CA ASP A 342 5.63 -3.66 19.97
C ASP A 342 4.86 -4.44 21.03
N GLY A 343 3.54 -4.43 20.90
CA GLY A 343 2.62 -5.14 21.77
C GLY A 343 2.43 -6.54 21.22
N GLY A 344 3.53 -7.25 20.99
CA GLY A 344 3.46 -8.67 20.71
C GLY A 344 2.75 -9.32 21.89
N SER A 345 1.50 -9.74 21.70
CA SER A 345 0.88 -10.63 22.66
C SER A 345 1.70 -11.92 22.65
N ASP A 346 2.40 -12.21 23.76
CA ASP A 346 3.14 -13.46 24.02
C ASP A 346 2.20 -14.68 24.18
N LEU A 347 0.99 -14.64 23.59
CA LEU A 347 0.09 -15.76 23.57
C LEU A 347 0.57 -16.74 22.51
N GLU A 348 1.41 -17.70 22.92
CA GLU A 348 1.60 -18.96 22.21
C GLU A 348 0.24 -19.69 22.13
N ARG A 349 -0.57 -19.36 21.11
CA ARG A 349 -1.69 -20.20 20.68
C ARG A 349 -1.08 -21.44 20.02
N PRO A 350 -1.34 -22.67 20.50
CA PRO A 350 -0.82 -23.87 19.86
C PRO A 350 -1.34 -23.92 18.41
N ALA A 351 -0.41 -23.94 17.45
CA ALA A 351 -0.77 -24.04 16.04
C ALA A 351 -1.60 -25.33 15.84
N GLY A 352 -2.84 -25.18 15.35
CA GLY A 352 -3.56 -26.28 14.76
C GLY A 352 -2.75 -26.85 13.58
N PRO A 353 -2.90 -28.15 13.25
CA PRO A 353 -2.10 -28.82 12.21
C PRO A 353 -2.52 -28.44 10.77
N ALA A 354 -3.16 -27.28 10.56
CA ALA A 354 -3.62 -26.87 9.24
C ALA A 354 -2.44 -26.78 8.26
N ARG A 355 -2.52 -27.60 7.22
CA ARG A 355 -1.64 -27.52 6.07
C ARG A 355 -2.02 -26.27 5.27
N VAL A 356 -1.05 -25.40 5.02
CA VAL A 356 -1.27 -24.18 4.25
C VAL A 356 -0.77 -24.39 2.83
N PHE A 357 -1.65 -24.16 1.87
CA PHE A 357 -1.36 -24.16 0.44
C PHE A 357 -1.48 -22.74 -0.10
N PHE A 358 -0.79 -22.46 -1.19
CA PHE A 358 -1.17 -21.37 -2.08
C PHE A 358 -1.77 -21.93 -3.37
N ALA A 359 -2.66 -21.16 -3.97
CA ALA A 359 -3.10 -21.31 -5.36
C ALA A 359 -3.05 -19.92 -6.00
N THR A 360 -2.49 -19.80 -7.20
CA THR A 360 -2.29 -18.49 -7.81
C THR A 360 -2.39 -18.54 -9.32
N ASP A 361 -3.05 -17.53 -9.88
CA ASP A 361 -3.09 -17.22 -11.32
C ASP A 361 -2.11 -16.10 -11.70
N ARG A 362 -1.20 -15.75 -10.79
CA ARG A 362 -0.07 -14.88 -11.05
C ARG A 362 0.88 -15.51 -12.06
N ARG A 363 1.57 -14.67 -12.83
CA ARG A 363 2.65 -15.08 -13.72
C ARG A 363 3.73 -15.81 -12.94
N TYR A 364 3.99 -17.06 -13.33
CA TYR A 364 5.03 -17.90 -12.76
C TYR A 364 6.36 -17.67 -13.48
N ASP A 365 7.41 -17.39 -12.71
CA ASP A 365 8.79 -17.33 -13.17
C ASP A 365 9.60 -18.48 -12.55
N PRO A 366 9.96 -19.51 -13.33
CA PRO A 366 10.72 -20.65 -12.81
C PRO A 366 12.18 -20.31 -12.52
N ASP A 367 12.74 -19.24 -13.10
CA ASP A 367 14.16 -18.89 -13.00
C ASP A 367 14.48 -18.17 -11.68
N GLU A 368 13.47 -17.57 -11.05
CA GLU A 368 13.60 -16.93 -9.74
C GLU A 368 13.95 -17.92 -8.63
N VAL A 369 14.85 -17.54 -7.71
CA VAL A 369 15.35 -18.47 -6.68
C VAL A 369 14.41 -18.57 -5.49
N LEU A 370 13.95 -17.43 -4.98
CA LEU A 370 13.11 -17.36 -3.79
C LEU A 370 11.65 -17.56 -4.16
N LEU A 371 10.91 -18.33 -3.36
CA LEU A 371 9.49 -18.60 -3.61
C LEU A 371 8.65 -17.32 -3.72
N ARG A 372 8.97 -16.30 -2.91
CA ARG A 372 8.30 -14.99 -2.96
C ARG A 372 8.42 -14.28 -4.31
N ASP A 373 9.50 -14.52 -5.04
CA ASP A 373 9.82 -13.83 -6.29
C ASP A 373 9.33 -14.62 -7.52
N LYS A 374 9.08 -15.92 -7.36
CA LYS A 374 8.57 -16.83 -8.40
C LYS A 374 7.17 -16.48 -8.94
N PHE A 375 6.39 -15.66 -8.23
CA PHE A 375 5.04 -15.28 -8.65
C PHE A 375 4.91 -13.76 -8.76
N GLY A 376 4.68 -13.30 -9.99
CA GLY A 376 4.58 -11.89 -10.30
C GLY A 376 3.28 -11.21 -9.85
N ASN A 377 3.19 -9.89 -10.00
CA ASN A 377 1.89 -9.20 -9.94
C ASN A 377 1.27 -9.06 -11.34
N ASP A 378 1.75 -9.80 -12.33
CA ASP A 378 1.19 -9.88 -13.67
C ASP A 378 0.20 -11.04 -13.76
N ASP A 379 -0.78 -10.88 -14.65
CA ASP A 379 -1.64 -11.96 -15.10
C ASP A 379 -0.80 -13.13 -15.64
N GLY A 380 -1.11 -14.33 -15.14
CA GLY A 380 -0.58 -15.58 -15.66
C GLY A 380 -1.23 -15.99 -16.98
N GLU A 381 -0.95 -17.21 -17.41
CA GLU A 381 -1.58 -17.75 -18.61
C GLU A 381 -3.06 -18.06 -18.35
N THR A 382 -3.95 -17.59 -19.24
CA THR A 382 -5.40 -17.80 -19.07
C THR A 382 -5.75 -19.29 -18.98
N GLY A 383 -6.40 -19.69 -17.88
CA GLY A 383 -6.78 -21.07 -17.62
C GLY A 383 -5.67 -21.93 -17.00
N MET A 384 -4.53 -21.34 -16.65
CA MET A 384 -3.48 -21.95 -15.84
C MET A 384 -3.49 -21.32 -14.45
N TRP A 385 -3.25 -22.14 -13.43
CA TRP A 385 -2.96 -21.70 -12.07
C TRP A 385 -1.92 -22.63 -11.46
N TYR A 386 -1.16 -22.12 -10.51
CA TYR A 386 -0.06 -22.81 -9.85
C TYR A 386 -0.33 -22.95 -8.36
N CYS A 387 0.13 -24.06 -7.77
CA CYS A 387 -0.07 -24.33 -6.36
C CYS A 387 1.13 -25.03 -5.74
N GLY A 388 1.23 -24.92 -4.43
CA GLY A 388 2.23 -25.61 -3.63
C GLY A 388 1.86 -25.56 -2.15
N GLU A 389 2.43 -26.49 -1.39
CA GLU A 389 2.28 -26.54 0.05
C GLU A 389 3.39 -25.74 0.73
N LEU A 390 3.01 -24.88 1.66
CA LEU A 390 3.88 -23.96 2.36
C LEU A 390 4.30 -24.52 3.71
N VAL A 391 5.57 -24.31 4.06
CA VAL A 391 6.10 -24.50 5.41
C VAL A 391 6.60 -23.14 5.94
N PRO A 392 5.88 -22.53 6.89
CA PRO A 392 6.35 -21.32 7.55
C PRO A 392 7.43 -21.63 8.59
N SER A 393 8.45 -20.78 8.68
CA SER A 393 9.47 -20.85 9.73
C SER A 393 9.85 -19.45 10.22
N GLY A 394 9.85 -19.21 11.53
CA GLY A 394 10.22 -17.92 12.12
C GLY A 394 9.10 -17.29 12.94
N PRO A 395 9.26 -16.02 13.32
CA PRO A 395 8.33 -15.32 14.21
C PRO A 395 7.00 -15.03 13.51
N ALA A 396 5.92 -15.10 14.29
CA ALA A 396 4.57 -14.79 13.88
C ALA A 396 3.81 -14.17 15.05
N ALA A 397 3.21 -13.02 14.81
CA ALA A 397 2.31 -12.32 15.73
C ALA A 397 0.86 -12.43 15.22
N VAL A 398 -0.10 -12.01 16.03
CA VAL A 398 -1.50 -11.99 15.61
C VAL A 398 -1.65 -11.05 14.41
N GLY A 399 -2.23 -11.56 13.32
CA GLY A 399 -2.43 -10.85 12.06
C GLY A 399 -1.17 -10.70 11.20
N GLU A 400 0.01 -11.08 11.68
CA GLU A 400 1.28 -10.83 11.00
C GLU A 400 2.23 -12.04 11.03
N PHE A 401 2.75 -12.39 9.85
CA PHE A 401 3.82 -13.37 9.70
C PHE A 401 5.07 -12.67 9.14
N ALA A 402 6.17 -12.65 9.92
CA ALA A 402 7.44 -12.05 9.52
C ALA A 402 8.54 -13.10 9.21
N GLY A 403 8.21 -14.38 9.36
CA GLY A 403 9.13 -15.49 9.10
C GLY A 403 9.40 -15.75 7.61
N GLN A 404 10.24 -16.76 7.37
CA GLN A 404 10.48 -17.32 6.04
C GLN A 404 9.35 -18.26 5.63
N ILE A 405 8.98 -18.21 4.35
CA ILE A 405 8.00 -19.09 3.73
C ILE A 405 8.73 -19.92 2.68
N ALA A 406 8.69 -21.25 2.85
CA ALA A 406 9.26 -22.18 1.89
C ALA A 406 8.19 -23.18 1.42
N LEU A 407 8.52 -23.99 0.42
CA LEU A 407 7.73 -25.18 0.11
C LEU A 407 8.06 -26.28 1.13
N VAL A 408 7.07 -27.14 1.41
CA VAL A 408 7.32 -28.37 2.19
C VAL A 408 8.48 -29.17 1.59
N ASP A 409 9.26 -29.88 2.41
CA ASP A 409 10.42 -30.65 1.95
C ASP A 409 10.05 -31.63 0.83
N GLY A 410 10.73 -31.52 -0.31
CA GLY A 410 10.44 -32.31 -1.52
C GLY A 410 9.17 -31.88 -2.28
N GLY A 411 8.49 -30.82 -1.83
CA GLY A 411 7.37 -30.20 -2.49
C GLY A 411 7.77 -29.56 -3.82
N THR A 412 6.81 -29.53 -4.75
CA THR A 412 6.98 -28.92 -6.07
C THR A 412 5.82 -27.99 -6.36
N ILE A 413 6.10 -26.95 -7.15
CA ILE A 413 5.05 -26.10 -7.70
C ILE A 413 4.38 -26.88 -8.83
N THR A 414 3.09 -27.13 -8.68
CA THR A 414 2.28 -27.86 -9.65
C THR A 414 1.30 -26.91 -10.33
N SER A 415 0.70 -27.33 -11.45
CA SER A 415 -0.30 -26.51 -12.16
C SER A 415 -1.59 -27.27 -12.45
N THR A 416 -2.70 -26.53 -12.49
CA THR A 416 -4.04 -26.97 -12.92
C THR A 416 -4.46 -28.30 -12.29
N GLU A 417 -4.40 -29.42 -13.03
CA GLU A 417 -4.84 -30.74 -12.55
C GLU A 417 -3.96 -31.29 -11.41
N ALA A 418 -2.64 -31.12 -11.51
CA ALA A 418 -1.71 -31.56 -10.48
C ALA A 418 -1.85 -30.72 -9.22
N CYS A 419 -2.14 -29.42 -9.37
CA CYS A 419 -2.51 -28.56 -8.24
C CYS A 419 -3.74 -29.09 -7.52
N ILE A 420 -4.84 -29.32 -8.26
CA ILE A 420 -6.10 -29.79 -7.66
C ILE A 420 -5.91 -31.14 -6.96
N THR A 421 -5.14 -32.05 -7.56
CA THR A 421 -4.85 -33.37 -6.97
C THR A 421 -4.11 -33.24 -5.64
N GLN A 422 -3.06 -32.41 -5.59
CA GLN A 422 -2.29 -32.18 -4.37
C GLN A 422 -3.14 -31.64 -3.22
N ILE A 423 -4.02 -30.67 -3.51
CA ILE A 423 -4.92 -30.09 -2.51
C ILE A 423 -5.98 -31.11 -2.06
N ALA A 424 -6.57 -31.85 -3.00
CA ALA A 424 -7.60 -32.85 -2.72
C ALA A 424 -7.08 -33.99 -1.83
N GLU A 425 -5.85 -34.45 -2.06
CA GLU A 425 -5.19 -35.44 -1.20
C GLU A 425 -5.03 -34.93 0.23
N ALA A 426 -4.68 -33.65 0.41
CA ALA A 426 -4.57 -33.04 1.74
C ALA A 426 -5.92 -32.85 2.45
N ALA A 427 -6.97 -32.57 1.68
CA ALA A 427 -8.32 -32.44 2.21
C ALA A 427 -8.92 -33.78 2.65
N ALA A 428 -8.58 -34.88 1.97
CA ALA A 428 -9.05 -36.22 2.30
C ALA A 428 -8.71 -36.63 3.75
N ASP A 429 -7.57 -36.17 4.26
CA ASP A 429 -7.13 -36.42 5.65
C ASP A 429 -7.95 -35.64 6.70
N ASN A 430 -8.73 -34.62 6.28
CA ASN A 430 -9.41 -33.66 7.16
C ASN A 430 -10.92 -33.59 6.88
N GLY A 431 -11.54 -34.73 6.57
CA GLY A 431 -13.00 -34.82 6.34
C GLY A 431 -13.45 -34.16 5.02
N GLY A 432 -12.51 -33.86 4.12
CA GLY A 432 -12.79 -33.34 2.78
C GLY A 432 -13.19 -31.86 2.73
N ARG A 433 -13.07 -31.12 3.83
CA ARG A 433 -13.33 -29.67 3.83
C ARG A 433 -12.04 -28.88 3.65
N VAL A 434 -12.13 -27.75 2.96
CA VAL A 434 -11.04 -26.79 2.78
C VAL A 434 -11.55 -25.37 2.98
N LEU A 435 -10.66 -24.47 3.41
CA LEU A 435 -10.92 -23.04 3.48
C LEU A 435 -10.08 -22.33 2.42
N ILE A 436 -10.70 -21.48 1.60
CA ILE A 436 -10.00 -20.60 0.67
C ILE A 436 -9.96 -19.19 1.26
N TYR A 437 -8.76 -18.67 1.48
CA TYR A 437 -8.53 -17.26 1.80
C TYR A 437 -8.20 -16.47 0.53
N VAL A 438 -8.94 -15.40 0.26
CA VAL A 438 -8.75 -14.49 -0.87
C VAL A 438 -8.34 -13.11 -0.33
N HIS A 439 -7.11 -12.70 -0.62
CA HIS A 439 -6.58 -11.43 -0.14
C HIS A 439 -7.22 -10.21 -0.83
N GLY A 440 -7.02 -9.03 -0.24
CA GLY A 440 -7.49 -7.74 -0.76
C GLY A 440 -6.52 -7.08 -1.74
N TYR A 441 -6.82 -5.83 -2.10
CA TYR A 441 -5.93 -4.97 -2.90
C TYR A 441 -4.59 -4.75 -2.18
N ARG A 442 -3.55 -4.31 -2.91
CA ARG A 442 -2.23 -4.00 -2.36
C ARG A 442 -1.58 -5.17 -1.62
N ASN A 443 -1.61 -6.36 -2.19
CA ASN A 443 -0.91 -7.51 -1.64
C ASN A 443 -0.11 -8.19 -2.75
N ASP A 444 1.20 -8.27 -2.60
CA ASP A 444 1.98 -9.16 -3.46
C ASP A 444 1.82 -10.63 -3.02
N PHE A 445 2.55 -11.55 -3.67
CA PHE A 445 2.46 -12.97 -3.34
C PHE A 445 2.94 -13.27 -1.90
N ARG A 446 3.98 -12.58 -1.42
CA ARG A 446 4.49 -12.75 -0.05
C ARG A 446 3.50 -12.20 0.97
N ASP A 447 2.91 -11.05 0.71
CA ASP A 447 1.93 -10.44 1.62
C ASP A 447 0.73 -11.36 1.77
N ALA A 448 0.16 -11.79 0.64
CA ALA A 448 -0.98 -12.69 0.61
C ALA A 448 -0.73 -14.00 1.38
N THR A 449 0.41 -14.66 1.12
CA THR A 449 0.76 -15.92 1.77
C THR A 449 1.10 -15.74 3.25
N GLY A 450 1.80 -14.65 3.61
CA GLY A 450 2.10 -14.31 5.00
C GLY A 450 0.84 -14.06 5.83
N THR A 451 -0.11 -13.26 5.34
CA THR A 451 -1.39 -13.04 6.02
C THR A 451 -2.19 -14.33 6.14
N GLY A 452 -2.22 -15.17 5.09
CA GLY A 452 -2.89 -16.47 5.16
C GLY A 452 -2.28 -17.40 6.21
N ILE A 453 -0.95 -17.41 6.37
CA ILE A 453 -0.25 -18.19 7.40
C ILE A 453 -0.60 -17.67 8.80
N ALA A 454 -0.55 -16.35 9.02
CA ALA A 454 -0.94 -15.75 10.30
C ALA A 454 -2.39 -16.11 10.63
N PHE A 455 -3.30 -15.92 9.68
CA PHE A 455 -4.71 -16.28 9.81
C PHE A 455 -4.93 -17.76 10.17
N ALA A 456 -4.25 -18.69 9.50
CA ALA A 456 -4.35 -20.11 9.83
C ALA A 456 -3.93 -20.43 11.26
N LYS A 457 -2.85 -19.79 11.72
CA LYS A 457 -2.30 -19.94 13.07
C LYS A 457 -3.25 -19.33 14.11
N ASP A 458 -3.72 -18.11 13.88
CA ASP A 458 -4.48 -17.33 14.85
C ASP A 458 -5.86 -17.94 15.15
N LEU A 459 -6.49 -18.53 14.12
CA LEU A 459 -7.75 -19.26 14.23
C LEU A 459 -7.57 -20.71 14.70
N ALA A 460 -6.33 -21.19 14.82
CA ALA A 460 -6.00 -22.60 15.04
C ALA A 460 -6.76 -23.54 14.10
N LEU A 461 -6.74 -23.24 12.80
CA LEU A 461 -7.50 -23.99 11.80
C LEU A 461 -7.16 -25.49 11.84
N GLU A 462 -8.19 -26.31 11.66
CA GLU A 462 -8.07 -27.78 11.59
C GLU A 462 -8.24 -28.31 10.15
N VAL A 463 -8.70 -27.47 9.22
CA VAL A 463 -8.84 -27.80 7.79
C VAL A 463 -7.71 -27.20 6.98
N PRO A 464 -7.34 -27.77 5.82
CA PRO A 464 -6.37 -27.16 4.92
C PRO A 464 -6.81 -25.75 4.50
N LEU A 465 -5.91 -24.79 4.61
CA LEU A 465 -6.09 -23.43 4.12
C LEU A 465 -5.44 -23.31 2.74
N ILE A 466 -6.16 -22.73 1.78
CA ILE A 466 -5.66 -22.39 0.46
C ILE A 466 -5.66 -20.87 0.35
N VAL A 467 -4.48 -20.26 0.25
CA VAL A 467 -4.35 -18.84 -0.07
C VAL A 467 -4.49 -18.67 -1.58
N TRP A 468 -5.64 -18.16 -2.03
CA TRP A 468 -5.80 -17.71 -3.41
C TRP A 468 -5.13 -16.35 -3.60
N SER A 469 -4.03 -16.34 -4.36
CA SER A 469 -3.25 -15.14 -4.62
C SER A 469 -3.45 -14.66 -6.05
N TRP A 470 -4.23 -13.59 -6.22
CA TRP A 470 -4.49 -12.93 -7.50
C TRP A 470 -3.51 -11.77 -7.73
N PRO A 471 -3.24 -11.31 -8.97
CA PRO A 471 -2.11 -10.42 -9.31
C PRO A 471 -2.27 -8.94 -8.90
N SER A 472 -2.60 -8.70 -7.62
CA SER A 472 -2.63 -7.38 -6.98
C SER A 472 -1.22 -6.76 -6.85
N VAL A 473 -1.13 -5.43 -6.91
CA VAL A 473 0.12 -4.64 -6.81
C VAL A 473 0.09 -3.71 -5.60
N GLY A 474 1.23 -3.59 -4.92
CA GLY A 474 1.45 -2.83 -3.68
C GLY A 474 1.33 -1.29 -3.73
N GLY A 475 0.28 -0.69 -4.29
CA GLY A 475 -0.03 0.74 -4.07
C GLY A 475 -1.39 1.16 -4.61
N LEU A 476 -2.10 2.12 -3.99
CA LEU A 476 -3.43 2.53 -4.47
C LEU A 476 -3.45 3.28 -5.82
N LYS A 477 -2.32 3.71 -6.39
CA LYS A 477 -2.25 4.09 -7.82
C LYS A 477 -2.52 2.95 -8.78
N ASN A 478 -2.26 1.73 -8.34
CA ASN A 478 -2.58 0.53 -9.09
C ASN A 478 -4.01 0.09 -8.82
N TYR A 479 -4.82 0.82 -8.08
CA TYR A 479 -6.19 0.40 -7.78
C TYR A 479 -7.02 0.14 -9.07
N PRO A 480 -6.97 0.95 -10.13
CA PRO A 480 -7.62 0.60 -11.41
C PRO A 480 -7.04 -0.66 -12.04
N ARG A 481 -5.71 -0.84 -12.00
CA ARG A 481 -5.04 -2.05 -12.49
C ARG A 481 -5.45 -3.28 -11.69
N ASP A 482 -5.50 -3.18 -10.37
CA ASP A 482 -5.93 -4.21 -9.44
C ASP A 482 -7.42 -4.53 -9.64
N ALA A 483 -8.23 -3.52 -9.96
CA ALA A 483 -9.62 -3.72 -10.35
C ALA A 483 -9.73 -4.50 -11.67
N ASP A 484 -8.94 -4.17 -12.69
CA ASP A 484 -8.89 -4.94 -13.94
C ASP A 484 -8.33 -6.36 -13.70
N ALA A 485 -7.31 -6.49 -12.84
CA ALA A 485 -6.66 -7.76 -12.52
C ALA A 485 -7.57 -8.69 -11.70
N VAL A 486 -8.29 -8.17 -10.71
CA VAL A 486 -9.27 -8.98 -9.96
C VAL A 486 -10.43 -9.39 -10.88
N ASP A 487 -10.89 -8.52 -11.77
CA ASP A 487 -11.92 -8.83 -12.76
C ASP A 487 -11.41 -9.90 -13.75
N TRP A 488 -10.13 -9.84 -14.14
CA TRP A 488 -9.49 -10.87 -14.96
C TRP A 488 -9.38 -12.22 -14.23
N SER A 489 -9.02 -12.20 -12.94
CA SER A 489 -8.88 -13.38 -12.08
C SER A 489 -10.19 -14.10 -11.78
N GLU A 490 -11.35 -13.45 -11.96
CA GLU A 490 -12.68 -14.02 -11.72
C GLU A 490 -12.86 -15.39 -12.39
N LEU A 491 -12.55 -15.47 -13.68
CA LEU A 491 -12.72 -16.69 -14.46
C LEU A 491 -11.79 -17.81 -13.96
N GLN A 492 -10.58 -17.47 -13.51
CA GLN A 492 -9.55 -18.42 -13.08
C GLN A 492 -9.92 -18.96 -11.71
N PHE A 493 -10.34 -18.08 -10.80
CA PHE A 493 -10.85 -18.42 -9.49
C PHE A 493 -12.08 -19.33 -9.57
N GLY A 494 -13.07 -18.98 -10.41
CA GLY A 494 -14.26 -19.82 -10.61
C GLY A 494 -13.93 -21.19 -11.20
N ARG A 495 -12.99 -21.27 -12.15
CA ARG A 495 -12.50 -22.56 -12.68
C ARG A 495 -11.73 -23.37 -11.65
N PHE A 496 -10.93 -22.72 -10.81
CA PHE A 496 -10.20 -23.37 -9.73
C PHE A 496 -11.17 -24.01 -8.73
N VAL A 497 -12.13 -23.24 -8.20
CA VAL A 497 -13.11 -23.75 -7.23
C VAL A 497 -13.97 -24.87 -7.82
N ARG A 498 -14.42 -24.74 -9.07
CA ARG A 498 -15.16 -25.81 -9.76
C ARG A 498 -14.31 -27.06 -9.97
N SER A 499 -13.04 -26.91 -10.33
CA SER A 499 -12.14 -28.06 -10.50
C SER A 499 -11.86 -28.76 -9.17
N LEU A 500 -11.77 -27.99 -8.09
CA LEU A 500 -11.60 -28.49 -6.74
C LEU A 500 -12.84 -29.28 -6.27
N THR A 501 -14.02 -28.69 -6.42
CA THR A 501 -15.31 -29.33 -6.02
C THR A 501 -15.74 -30.48 -6.93
N ALA A 502 -15.14 -30.62 -8.11
CA ALA A 502 -15.33 -31.81 -8.96
C ALA A 502 -14.63 -33.07 -8.41
N ARG A 503 -13.73 -32.92 -7.43
CA ARG A 503 -13.05 -34.03 -6.75
C ARG A 503 -13.95 -34.61 -5.68
N PHE A 504 -14.09 -35.94 -5.65
CA PHE A 504 -14.92 -36.61 -4.65
C PHE A 504 -14.34 -36.52 -3.23
N GLU A 505 -13.03 -36.24 -3.14
CA GLU A 505 -12.32 -35.98 -1.88
C GLU A 505 -12.72 -34.64 -1.26
N ILE A 506 -13.23 -33.69 -2.04
CA ILE A 506 -13.68 -32.38 -1.59
C ILE A 506 -15.18 -32.42 -1.31
N VAL A 507 -15.53 -32.34 -0.03
CA VAL A 507 -16.90 -32.37 0.49
C VAL A 507 -17.45 -30.96 0.71
N GLY A 508 -16.60 -29.96 0.94
CA GLY A 508 -17.02 -28.57 1.12
C GLY A 508 -15.88 -27.57 0.99
N VAL A 509 -16.20 -26.37 0.50
CA VAL A 509 -15.25 -25.27 0.31
C VAL A 509 -15.78 -24.02 1.00
N ASP A 510 -15.18 -23.67 2.13
CA ASP A 510 -15.44 -22.41 2.83
C ASP A 510 -14.59 -21.29 2.22
N ILE A 511 -15.08 -20.05 2.27
CA ILE A 511 -14.39 -18.88 1.66
C ILE A 511 -14.29 -17.75 2.68
N MET A 512 -13.08 -17.22 2.85
CA MET A 512 -12.79 -15.96 3.54
C MET A 512 -12.21 -14.98 2.52
N ALA A 513 -12.94 -13.91 2.18
CA ALA A 513 -12.47 -12.92 1.22
C ALA A 513 -12.39 -11.53 1.86
N HIS A 514 -11.35 -10.78 1.51
CA HIS A 514 -11.08 -9.46 2.07
C HIS A 514 -11.05 -8.37 1.00
N SER A 515 -11.63 -7.19 1.31
CA SER A 515 -11.57 -5.98 0.48
C SER A 515 -11.93 -6.25 -1.00
N MET A 516 -11.06 -5.89 -1.95
CA MET A 516 -11.28 -6.11 -3.38
C MET A 516 -11.41 -7.60 -3.76
N GLY A 517 -10.77 -8.51 -3.04
CA GLY A 517 -10.90 -9.96 -3.24
C GLY A 517 -12.31 -10.48 -3.02
N THR A 518 -13.15 -9.75 -2.27
CA THR A 518 -14.58 -10.11 -2.10
C THR A 518 -15.35 -10.13 -3.41
N ARG A 519 -14.90 -9.40 -4.44
CA ARG A 519 -15.50 -9.45 -5.79
C ARG A 519 -15.43 -10.85 -6.39
N LEU A 520 -14.30 -11.55 -6.23
CA LEU A 520 -14.12 -12.94 -6.70
C LEU A 520 -15.13 -13.87 -6.02
N ALA A 521 -15.30 -13.74 -4.70
CA ALA A 521 -16.26 -14.54 -3.93
C ALA A 521 -17.71 -14.24 -4.34
N ALA A 522 -18.08 -12.96 -4.49
CA ALA A 522 -19.43 -12.58 -4.88
C ALA A 522 -19.79 -12.96 -6.32
N ASN A 523 -18.83 -12.90 -7.25
CA ASN A 523 -19.06 -13.34 -8.62
C ASN A 523 -19.13 -14.86 -8.72
N LEU A 524 -18.30 -15.60 -7.97
CA LEU A 524 -18.44 -17.06 -7.82
C LEU A 524 -19.84 -17.43 -7.30
N MET A 525 -20.29 -16.75 -6.23
CA MET A 525 -21.62 -16.90 -5.64
C MET A 525 -22.75 -16.69 -6.66
N ARG A 526 -22.63 -15.66 -7.50
CA ARG A 526 -23.62 -15.32 -8.53
C ARG A 526 -23.66 -16.32 -9.68
N ASP A 527 -22.49 -16.63 -10.26
CA ASP A 527 -22.43 -17.27 -11.59
C ASP A 527 -22.11 -18.76 -11.55
N ASP A 528 -21.31 -19.20 -10.59
CA ASP A 528 -20.56 -20.45 -10.66
C ASP A 528 -20.54 -21.20 -9.31
N TRP A 529 -21.51 -20.93 -8.43
CA TRP A 529 -21.55 -21.53 -7.09
C TRP A 529 -21.65 -23.07 -7.21
N PRO A 530 -20.71 -23.82 -6.62
CA PRO A 530 -20.66 -25.27 -6.79
C PRO A 530 -21.80 -26.01 -6.07
N GLY A 531 -22.59 -25.31 -5.25
CA GLY A 531 -23.60 -25.88 -4.36
C GLY A 531 -22.99 -26.50 -3.10
N GLY A 532 -23.86 -26.94 -2.20
CA GLY A 532 -23.46 -27.51 -0.91
C GLY A 532 -23.29 -26.47 0.20
N GLU A 533 -23.26 -26.96 1.43
CA GLU A 533 -23.19 -26.11 2.62
C GLU A 533 -21.77 -25.58 2.85
N ALA A 534 -21.62 -24.26 2.76
CA ALA A 534 -20.37 -23.56 2.99
C ALA A 534 -20.57 -22.21 3.69
N ALA A 535 -19.57 -21.81 4.47
CA ALA A 535 -19.42 -20.46 4.96
C ALA A 535 -18.78 -19.56 3.90
N VAL A 536 -19.36 -18.38 3.69
CA VAL A 536 -18.74 -17.31 2.89
C VAL A 536 -18.63 -16.06 3.75
N VAL A 537 -17.41 -15.71 4.13
CA VAL A 537 -17.11 -14.52 4.91
C VAL A 537 -16.55 -13.44 4.00
N LEU A 538 -17.21 -12.29 4.00
CA LEU A 538 -16.80 -11.10 3.25
C LEU A 538 -16.40 -10.01 4.25
N ALA A 539 -15.10 -9.77 4.40
CA ALA A 539 -14.57 -8.73 5.27
C ALA A 539 -14.26 -7.47 4.46
N ALA A 540 -14.67 -6.31 4.97
CA ALA A 540 -14.43 -5.01 4.33
C ALA A 540 -14.86 -4.98 2.84
N ALA A 541 -16.01 -5.56 2.53
CA ALA A 541 -16.38 -5.93 1.15
C ALA A 541 -16.46 -4.76 0.17
N ASP A 542 -15.57 -4.76 -0.82
CA ASP A 542 -15.52 -3.79 -1.92
C ASP A 542 -16.40 -4.22 -3.10
N ILE A 543 -17.69 -4.36 -2.82
CA ILE A 543 -18.73 -4.75 -3.77
C ILE A 543 -19.86 -3.73 -3.72
N ALA A 544 -20.42 -3.35 -4.87
CA ALA A 544 -21.61 -2.53 -4.89
C ALA A 544 -22.79 -3.27 -4.24
N ARG A 545 -23.56 -2.59 -3.38
CA ARG A 545 -24.70 -3.22 -2.67
C ARG A 545 -25.70 -3.96 -3.57
N PRO A 546 -26.08 -3.46 -4.76
CA PRO A 546 -26.95 -4.20 -5.66
C PRO A 546 -26.34 -5.53 -6.12
N ASN A 547 -25.03 -5.56 -6.40
CA ASN A 547 -24.34 -6.75 -6.86
C ASN A 547 -24.23 -7.79 -5.74
N LEU A 548 -23.91 -7.36 -4.50
CA LEU A 548 -23.86 -8.32 -3.38
C LEU A 548 -25.25 -8.85 -3.04
N ARG A 549 -26.30 -8.03 -3.15
CA ARG A 549 -27.68 -8.48 -3.01
C ARG A 549 -28.01 -9.56 -4.03
N GLN A 550 -27.72 -9.29 -5.30
CA GLN A 550 -27.93 -10.25 -6.38
C GLN A 550 -27.18 -11.55 -6.13
N ALA A 551 -25.88 -11.48 -5.81
CA ALA A 551 -25.08 -12.66 -5.50
C ALA A 551 -25.70 -13.47 -4.35
N ALA A 552 -26.10 -12.83 -3.26
CA ALA A 552 -26.72 -13.51 -2.12
C ALA A 552 -28.11 -14.10 -2.42
N ASP A 553 -28.87 -13.49 -3.34
CA ASP A 553 -30.18 -14.00 -3.79
C ASP A 553 -30.03 -15.19 -4.77
N GLU A 554 -28.92 -15.28 -5.49
CA GLU A 554 -28.63 -16.33 -6.48
C GLU A 554 -27.83 -17.50 -5.89
N THR A 555 -27.23 -17.34 -4.70
CA THR A 555 -26.53 -18.41 -4.00
C THR A 555 -27.43 -19.18 -3.03
N ASP A 556 -27.72 -20.43 -3.38
CA ASP A 556 -28.35 -21.38 -2.46
C ASP A 556 -27.33 -22.04 -1.53
N ASP A 557 -27.78 -22.46 -0.34
CA ASP A 557 -27.05 -23.25 0.68
C ASP A 557 -25.81 -22.60 1.34
N ALA A 558 -25.27 -21.50 0.81
CA ALA A 558 -24.22 -20.74 1.48
C ALA A 558 -24.73 -20.04 2.76
N ARG A 559 -23.82 -19.86 3.71
CA ARG A 559 -24.01 -19.07 4.93
C ARG A 559 -23.10 -17.86 4.85
N ILE A 560 -23.67 -16.75 4.40
CA ILE A 560 -22.92 -15.53 4.10
C ILE A 560 -22.84 -14.67 5.36
N SER A 561 -21.63 -14.30 5.78
CA SER A 561 -21.39 -13.31 6.83
C SER A 561 -20.64 -12.12 6.24
N LEU A 562 -21.14 -10.91 6.48
CA LEU A 562 -20.55 -9.67 6.00
C LEU A 562 -20.01 -8.88 7.20
N PHE A 563 -18.69 -8.78 7.31
CA PHE A 563 -18.01 -8.04 8.38
C PHE A 563 -17.75 -6.61 7.90
N VAL A 564 -18.33 -5.63 8.58
CA VAL A 564 -18.30 -4.21 8.20
C VAL A 564 -17.67 -3.36 9.30
N SER A 565 -16.96 -2.29 8.93
CA SER A 565 -16.40 -1.28 9.84
C SER A 565 -16.75 0.12 9.33
N LYS A 566 -16.83 1.12 10.23
CA LYS A 566 -17.13 2.51 9.82
C LYS A 566 -15.93 3.22 9.20
N LYS A 567 -14.70 2.76 9.47
CA LYS A 567 -13.45 3.48 9.18
C LYS A 567 -12.55 2.81 8.13
N ASP A 568 -13.09 1.88 7.36
CA ASP A 568 -12.31 1.10 6.37
C ASP A 568 -11.91 1.95 5.13
N LEU A 569 -10.62 2.28 5.05
CA LEU A 569 -10.01 3.33 4.20
C LEU A 569 -9.99 3.02 2.68
N ALA A 570 -10.11 1.76 2.29
CA ALA A 570 -10.10 1.27 0.89
C ALA A 570 -11.51 1.18 0.33
N LEU A 571 -12.52 0.99 1.17
CA LEU A 571 -13.89 1.27 0.76
C LEU A 571 -14.07 2.76 0.50
N PHE A 572 -13.33 3.62 1.19
CA PHE A 572 -13.22 5.04 0.86
C PHE A 572 -12.51 5.28 -0.49
N ALA A 573 -11.40 4.57 -0.77
CA ALA A 573 -10.72 4.63 -2.06
C ALA A 573 -11.59 4.20 -3.26
N SER A 574 -12.34 3.11 -3.12
CA SER A 574 -13.30 2.60 -4.10
C SER A 574 -14.47 3.56 -4.35
N GLN A 575 -15.02 4.12 -3.26
CA GLN A 575 -15.77 5.38 -3.17
C GLN A 575 -15.38 6.45 -4.17
N PHE A 576 -14.14 6.88 -4.01
CA PHE A 576 -13.69 8.17 -4.51
C PHE A 576 -13.26 8.10 -5.98
N LEU A 577 -12.81 6.94 -6.46
CA LEU A 577 -12.40 6.73 -7.85
C LEU A 577 -13.56 6.52 -8.84
N GLY A 578 -14.80 6.89 -8.46
CA GLY A 578 -15.94 6.95 -9.38
C GLY A 578 -17.01 5.86 -9.22
N ALA A 579 -17.07 5.16 -8.08
CA ALA A 579 -18.15 4.20 -7.82
C ALA A 579 -19.51 4.92 -7.69
N ARG A 580 -20.43 4.64 -8.62
CA ARG A 580 -21.79 5.20 -8.62
C ARG A 580 -22.68 4.73 -7.47
N GLU A 581 -22.36 3.59 -6.87
CA GLU A 581 -23.19 2.90 -5.87
C GLU A 581 -22.45 2.73 -4.54
N PRO A 582 -23.14 2.78 -3.40
CA PRO A 582 -22.54 2.49 -2.09
C PRO A 582 -21.95 1.08 -2.01
N ARG A 583 -20.78 0.95 -1.37
CA ARG A 583 -20.16 -0.36 -1.11
C ARG A 583 -20.82 -1.07 0.07
N ALA A 584 -20.82 -2.40 0.02
CA ALA A 584 -21.47 -3.25 1.02
C ALA A 584 -20.69 -3.32 2.34
N GLY A 585 -19.35 -3.25 2.30
CA GLY A 585 -18.51 -3.29 3.50
C GLY A 585 -18.58 -2.05 4.40
N ARG A 586 -19.31 -0.99 4.01
CA ARG A 586 -19.43 0.26 4.77
C ARG A 586 -20.55 0.20 5.79
N ALA A 587 -20.25 0.66 7.01
CA ALA A 587 -21.20 0.69 8.11
C ALA A 587 -22.18 1.89 8.12
N SER A 588 -22.05 2.88 7.22
CA SER A 588 -22.96 4.04 7.20
C SER A 588 -23.53 4.33 5.80
N PRO A 589 -24.84 4.11 5.55
CA PRO A 589 -25.74 3.25 6.35
C PRO A 589 -25.34 1.77 6.17
N LEU A 590 -25.56 0.92 7.18
CA LEU A 590 -25.27 -0.52 7.09
C LEU A 590 -25.98 -1.18 5.90
N PHE A 591 -25.33 -2.14 5.25
CA PHE A 591 -26.01 -3.02 4.28
C PHE A 591 -26.54 -4.25 5.02
N VAL A 592 -27.87 -4.39 5.07
CA VAL A 592 -28.55 -5.54 5.70
C VAL A 592 -29.37 -6.28 4.66
N HIS A 593 -29.30 -7.61 4.69
CA HIS A 593 -29.98 -8.49 3.75
C HIS A 593 -30.43 -9.79 4.43
N SER A 594 -31.57 -10.36 4.07
CA SER A 594 -32.11 -11.57 4.75
C SER A 594 -31.27 -12.83 4.53
N GLY A 595 -30.46 -12.86 3.46
CA GLY A 595 -29.53 -13.95 3.19
C GLY A 595 -28.16 -13.80 3.87
N ILE A 596 -27.88 -12.67 4.52
CA ILE A 596 -26.54 -12.29 4.98
C ILE A 596 -26.58 -11.92 6.47
N ASP A 597 -25.69 -12.52 7.24
CA ASP A 597 -25.44 -12.11 8.62
C ASP A 597 -24.47 -10.92 8.60
N THR A 598 -25.00 -9.69 8.64
CA THR A 598 -24.17 -8.47 8.70
C THR A 598 -23.65 -8.27 10.12
N VAL A 599 -22.34 -8.33 10.31
CA VAL A 599 -21.64 -8.16 11.59
C VAL A 599 -20.95 -6.79 11.59
N ASP A 600 -21.45 -5.86 12.40
CA ASP A 600 -20.89 -4.53 12.58
C ASP A 600 -19.76 -4.55 13.62
N LEU A 601 -18.54 -4.30 13.14
CA LEU A 601 -17.31 -4.22 13.93
C LEU A 601 -17.05 -2.79 14.43
N GLY A 602 -18.02 -1.87 14.31
CA GLY A 602 -17.85 -0.48 14.67
C GLY A 602 -17.49 -0.21 16.14
N ALA A 603 -17.61 -1.22 17.02
CA ALA A 603 -17.11 -1.16 18.40
C ALA A 603 -15.57 -1.22 18.47
N PHE A 604 -14.92 -1.88 17.50
CA PHE A 604 -13.47 -2.05 17.42
C PHE A 604 -12.77 -0.99 16.58
N ASP A 605 -13.54 -0.07 15.99
CA ASP A 605 -13.05 1.13 15.29
C ASP A 605 -12.18 2.06 16.18
N ARG A 606 -11.91 1.72 17.45
CA ARG A 606 -11.00 2.42 18.38
C ARG A 606 -9.65 1.71 18.57
N ILE A 607 -9.52 0.49 18.07
CA ILE A 607 -8.31 -0.33 18.16
C ILE A 607 -7.56 -0.16 16.83
N ALA A 608 -6.25 0.10 16.91
CA ALA A 608 -5.33 0.58 15.86
C ALA A 608 -5.22 -0.23 14.54
N VAL A 609 -6.15 -1.13 14.23
CA VAL A 609 -6.04 -2.04 13.09
C VAL A 609 -6.93 -1.60 11.94
N ASN A 610 -6.58 -0.46 11.32
CA ASN A 610 -7.25 -0.07 10.09
C ASN A 610 -7.00 -1.15 9.00
N HIS A 611 -8.06 -1.56 8.30
CA HIS A 611 -8.07 -2.61 7.26
C HIS A 611 -7.77 -4.05 7.65
N GLY A 612 -7.48 -4.33 8.91
CA GLY A 612 -7.19 -5.68 9.37
C GLY A 612 -8.13 -6.16 10.47
N HIS A 613 -9.24 -5.47 10.77
CA HIS A 613 -10.09 -5.80 11.94
C HIS A 613 -10.48 -7.29 12.00
N ALA A 614 -10.72 -7.92 10.84
CA ALA A 614 -11.02 -9.35 10.75
C ALA A 614 -9.82 -10.28 11.08
N PHE A 615 -8.60 -9.75 11.05
CA PHE A 615 -7.35 -10.51 11.13
C PHE A 615 -6.47 -10.13 12.32
N ALA A 616 -6.80 -9.07 13.06
CA ALA A 616 -5.96 -8.58 14.16
C ALA A 616 -6.70 -8.20 15.44
N VAL A 617 -8.04 -8.24 15.46
CA VAL A 617 -8.84 -8.06 16.68
C VAL A 617 -9.16 -9.44 17.25
N GLU A 618 -8.77 -9.69 18.49
CA GLU A 618 -8.85 -11.01 19.13
C GLU A 618 -10.29 -11.53 19.19
N GLU A 619 -11.24 -10.68 19.57
CA GLU A 619 -12.66 -11.04 19.66
C GLU A 619 -13.26 -11.41 18.30
N VAL A 620 -12.75 -10.78 17.23
CA VAL A 620 -13.16 -11.06 15.85
C VAL A 620 -12.53 -12.36 15.35
N ILE A 621 -11.25 -12.59 15.67
CA ILE A 621 -10.56 -13.86 15.39
C ILE A 621 -11.27 -15.03 16.07
N ASP A 622 -11.67 -14.87 17.33
CA ASP A 622 -12.35 -15.91 18.09
C ASP A 622 -13.77 -16.18 17.54
N ASP A 623 -14.48 -15.15 17.05
CA ASP A 623 -15.74 -15.35 16.32
C ASP A 623 -15.52 -16.13 15.01
N LEU A 624 -14.50 -15.76 14.23
CA LEU A 624 -14.17 -16.45 12.99
C LEU A 624 -13.73 -17.90 13.23
N ALA A 625 -13.00 -18.17 14.31
CA ALA A 625 -12.63 -19.53 14.70
C ALA A 625 -13.88 -20.40 14.96
N ARG A 626 -14.88 -19.88 15.69
CA ARG A 626 -16.18 -20.56 15.88
C ARG A 626 -16.93 -20.73 14.55
N LEU A 627 -16.92 -19.70 13.71
CA LEU A 627 -17.57 -19.72 12.40
C LEU A 627 -17.00 -20.86 11.54
N PHE A 628 -15.68 -20.92 11.36
CA PHE A 628 -15.04 -21.96 10.55
C PHE A 628 -15.01 -23.35 11.23
N ALA A 629 -15.28 -23.43 12.53
CA ALA A 629 -15.56 -24.69 13.23
C ALA A 629 -16.99 -25.23 12.99
N GLY A 630 -17.83 -24.52 12.22
CA GLY A 630 -19.16 -24.97 11.80
C GLY A 630 -20.31 -24.15 12.39
N GLU A 631 -20.05 -23.16 13.24
CA GLU A 631 -21.07 -22.24 13.77
C GLU A 631 -21.35 -21.11 12.77
N TRP A 632 -21.82 -21.45 11.57
CA TRP A 632 -21.85 -20.50 10.45
C TRP A 632 -22.79 -19.31 10.60
N ARG A 633 -23.85 -19.42 11.41
CA ARG A 633 -24.81 -18.33 11.65
C ARG A 633 -24.42 -17.51 12.89
N ALA A 634 -24.52 -16.19 12.78
CA ALA A 634 -24.22 -15.24 13.86
C ALA A 634 -25.00 -15.55 15.15
N THR A 635 -26.27 -15.93 15.03
CA THR A 635 -27.09 -16.35 16.19
C THR A 635 -26.56 -17.62 16.86
N GLY A 636 -25.96 -18.52 16.08
CA GLY A 636 -25.33 -19.76 16.59
C GLY A 636 -24.07 -19.47 17.40
N ARG A 637 -23.32 -18.44 16.98
CA ARG A 637 -22.11 -17.93 17.68
C ARG A 637 -22.42 -17.03 18.89
N GLY A 638 -23.71 -16.75 19.14
CA GLY A 638 -24.15 -15.94 20.27
C GLY A 638 -23.96 -14.43 20.10
N LEU A 639 -23.82 -13.93 18.87
CA LEU A 639 -23.64 -12.49 18.62
C LEU A 639 -24.89 -11.67 18.99
N GLU A 640 -24.69 -10.44 19.48
CA GLU A 640 -25.78 -9.57 19.90
C GLU A 640 -26.52 -9.03 18.66
N ALA A 641 -27.81 -9.36 18.52
CA ALA A 641 -28.65 -8.81 17.46
C ALA A 641 -29.13 -7.38 17.81
N ARG A 642 -28.97 -6.46 16.85
CA ARG A 642 -29.40 -5.06 16.92
C ARG A 642 -30.27 -4.72 15.72
N ARG A 643 -31.28 -3.89 15.96
CA ARG A 643 -32.15 -3.36 14.90
C ARG A 643 -31.77 -1.92 14.59
N ASN A 644 -31.62 -1.60 13.31
CA ASN A 644 -31.38 -0.23 12.87
C ASN A 644 -32.70 0.56 12.81
N ASP A 645 -32.65 1.87 13.11
CA ASP A 645 -33.80 2.75 12.99
C ASP A 645 -34.23 2.86 11.52
N GLY A 646 -35.33 2.18 11.17
CA GLY A 646 -35.92 2.17 9.82
C GLY A 646 -35.80 0.86 9.05
N ASP A 647 -34.99 -0.09 9.52
CA ASP A 647 -34.83 -1.42 8.90
C ASP A 647 -35.71 -2.48 9.58
N VAL A 648 -36.15 -3.48 8.79
CA VAL A 648 -36.96 -4.62 9.28
C VAL A 648 -36.08 -5.79 9.73
N LEU A 649 -34.81 -5.80 9.31
CA LEU A 649 -33.86 -6.87 9.54
C LEU A 649 -32.82 -6.46 10.59
N ASP A 650 -32.36 -7.44 11.37
CA ASP A 650 -31.35 -7.23 12.40
C ASP A 650 -29.93 -7.34 11.81
N HIS A 651 -28.98 -6.64 12.41
CA HIS A 651 -27.53 -6.83 12.24
C HIS A 651 -26.94 -7.32 13.56
N TYR A 652 -25.68 -7.76 13.55
CA TYR A 652 -25.03 -8.37 14.71
C TYR A 652 -23.83 -7.55 15.16
N LEU A 653 -23.55 -7.56 16.46
CA LEU A 653 -22.36 -6.96 17.05
C LEU A 653 -21.47 -8.03 17.65
N ILE A 654 -20.16 -7.85 17.47
CA ILE A 654 -19.15 -8.42 18.36
C ILE A 654 -18.82 -7.30 19.37
N LEU A 655 -18.91 -7.60 20.66
CA LEU A 655 -18.65 -6.64 21.72
C LEU A 655 -17.24 -6.90 22.28
N PRO A 656 -16.49 -5.85 22.67
CA PRO A 656 -15.29 -6.01 23.47
C PRO A 656 -15.64 -6.65 24.82
N ASP A 657 -14.77 -7.50 25.33
CA ASP A 657 -14.93 -8.14 26.66
C ASP A 657 -14.80 -7.16 27.84
#